data_AF-A0A2T7TFB9-F1
#
_entry.id   AF-A0A2T7TFB9-F1
#
_cell.length_a   1.000
_cell.length_b   1.000
_cell.length_c   1.000
_cell.angle_alpha   90.00
_cell.angle_beta   90.00
_cell.angle_gamma   90.00
#
_symmetry.space_group_name_H-M   'P 1'
#
loop_
_entity.id
_entity.type
_entity.pdbx_description
1 polymer ?
#
loop_
_entity_poly.entity_id
_entity_poly.type
_entity_poly.pdbx_seq_one_letter_code
_entity_poly.pdbx_strand_id
1 'polypeptide(L)'
;MTHPHPHLLSTRFLAGVTACLTALATLLAVFVAMPAAAAPPPKSPRPTADRFADEPHGFASLAGSTTGGRGGAVVTVTNQADLERYAGATEPYIIRVAAAIEVAPFGSDIVVASDKTIVGVGTTGEIVHGELHLKPGTHNVIIRNLTIRDSYVEGDWDGKTQDFDGIQMDSVHHVWIDHNRLTRMGDGLLDIRKDSEYITVSYNRFDTHNKAFGIGWTENAKTQITIDHNWFNGTKQRNPSADNCAYAHLYNNYLSAQVADGDPVWSYGNWARGRTKMVIENSYYEDVQHPYQADATAELVQRGSLMKNTAGRRDSWGTAFEPRDFYPYRADPAAAVPALVRKFSGPQRNIGTDTVLNVPADYRTVQAAVDAVPAGNTGQVTISLAPGTYREQVRVPANKPHLLFQGTGSDRSKSVIVHDTPNEYGGSSGSATVLIAANDVTARNLTFVNDFDEAAHELNSEQALAMKTTGDRIVFENTAFKANQDTLMTDSPQLTRISRVYIRDSYIEGDVDFIYGRATTVIDRSVIKALSRGSATNNGYITAASTWKGNPYGFLITNSRVTSDAPAQSFHLGRPWHPGGEPDAIGQVLFRDTELPAAIKSSPWTDMSGFPWREARFAEYRTYGPGAAVTPDRPQLPDADAAVHQVSNYLTGTDGWAPHR
;
A
#
# COMPACT_ATOMS: atom_id res chain seq x y z
N MET A 1 54.82 55.90 44.66
CA MET A 1 54.69 57.20 43.96
C MET A 1 53.22 57.39 43.60
N THR A 2 52.61 58.38 44.26
CA THR A 2 51.35 59.11 43.96
C THR A 2 50.06 58.35 43.58
N HIS A 3 49.25 58.12 44.62
CA HIS A 3 47.77 57.99 44.71
C HIS A 3 47.00 59.27 44.25
N PRO A 4 45.64 59.45 44.40
CA PRO A 4 44.54 58.57 44.87
C PRO A 4 43.16 58.66 44.13
N HIS A 5 42.26 57.77 44.54
CA HIS A 5 40.77 57.85 44.77
C HIS A 5 40.22 59.24 45.22
N PRO A 6 38.88 59.55 45.27
CA PRO A 6 37.84 58.69 45.91
C PRO A 6 36.34 58.82 45.48
N HIS A 7 35.54 57.96 46.12
CA HIS A 7 34.08 57.99 46.27
C HIS A 7 33.54 59.27 46.93
N LEU A 8 32.26 59.60 46.71
CA LEU A 8 31.25 59.84 47.78
C LEU A 8 29.83 60.08 47.25
N LEU A 9 28.86 59.59 48.03
CA LEU A 9 27.40 59.71 47.87
C LEU A 9 26.85 61.06 48.36
N SER A 10 25.68 61.49 47.87
CA SER A 10 24.57 62.10 48.65
C SER A 10 23.38 62.42 47.71
N THR A 11 22.26 61.68 47.79
CA THR A 11 21.00 61.95 48.50
C THR A 11 20.09 63.08 47.97
N ARG A 12 18.91 62.65 47.49
CA ARG A 12 17.54 62.96 47.97
C ARG A 12 16.73 64.16 47.41
N PHE A 13 15.51 63.79 46.96
CA PHE A 13 14.21 64.51 46.96
C PHE A 13 14.10 65.70 45.97
N LEU A 14 12.94 66.06 45.39
CA LEU A 14 11.55 65.93 45.80
C LEU A 14 10.62 66.01 44.55
N ALA A 15 9.43 65.41 44.68
CA ALA A 15 8.38 65.33 43.67
C ALA A 15 7.68 66.67 43.36
N GLY A 16 7.00 66.75 42.22
CA GLY A 16 6.10 67.85 41.87
C GLY A 16 5.31 67.59 40.59
N VAL A 17 4.14 67.00 40.73
CA VAL A 17 3.12 66.70 39.71
C VAL A 17 2.30 67.96 39.39
N THR A 18 1.98 68.26 38.12
CA THR A 18 0.58 68.43 37.62
C THR A 18 0.48 68.73 36.12
N ALA A 19 -0.62 68.23 35.55
CA ALA A 19 -1.01 68.19 34.15
C ALA A 19 -1.68 69.50 33.66
N CYS A 20 -1.74 69.70 32.33
CA CYS A 20 -3.00 69.69 31.55
C CYS A 20 -2.85 70.24 30.12
N LEU A 21 -3.26 69.40 29.17
CA LEU A 21 -4.11 69.63 27.98
C LEU A 21 -3.84 70.75 26.93
N THR A 22 -3.59 70.23 25.71
CA THR A 22 -4.23 70.50 24.39
C THR A 22 -4.14 71.87 23.70
N ALA A 23 -3.52 71.87 22.51
CA ALA A 23 -4.15 72.12 21.19
C ALA A 23 -3.03 72.32 20.14
N LEU A 24 -2.78 71.37 19.23
CA LEU A 24 -3.26 71.27 17.84
C LEU A 24 -2.77 72.40 16.90
N ALA A 25 -1.78 72.10 16.05
CA ALA A 25 -1.67 72.63 14.68
C ALA A 25 -0.64 71.80 13.88
N THR A 26 -1.11 71.26 12.77
CA THR A 26 -0.41 70.43 11.78
C THR A 26 0.65 71.21 11.00
N LEU A 27 1.89 70.70 10.95
CA LEU A 27 2.87 71.08 9.94
C LEU A 27 3.42 69.81 9.27
N LEU A 28 3.24 69.72 7.95
CA LEU A 28 3.73 68.66 7.09
C LEU A 28 5.27 68.78 7.02
N ALA A 29 5.99 67.78 7.52
CA ALA A 29 7.44 67.64 7.32
C ALA A 29 7.70 66.30 6.61
N VAL A 30 8.32 66.40 5.43
CA VAL A 30 8.79 65.27 4.62
C VAL A 30 9.97 64.63 5.34
N PHE A 31 9.76 63.43 5.90
CA PHE A 31 10.84 62.56 6.36
C PHE A 31 11.20 61.57 5.26
N VAL A 32 12.44 61.63 4.78
CA VAL A 32 13.05 60.58 3.96
C VAL A 32 13.31 59.39 4.88
N ALA A 33 12.52 58.34 4.74
CA ALA A 33 12.68 57.09 5.48
C ALA A 33 13.85 56.27 4.89
N MET A 34 14.84 55.94 5.73
CA MET A 34 15.75 54.83 5.44
C MET A 34 14.97 53.51 5.52
N PRO A 35 15.21 52.53 4.63
CA PRO A 35 14.46 51.29 4.63
C PRO A 35 14.84 50.47 5.86
N ALA A 36 13.84 50.18 6.70
CA ALA A 36 13.95 49.18 7.76
C ALA A 36 14.23 47.82 7.12
N ALA A 37 15.24 47.11 7.63
CA ALA A 37 15.50 45.73 7.26
C ALA A 37 14.23 44.90 7.54
N ALA A 38 13.66 44.31 6.49
CA ALA A 38 12.47 43.48 6.58
C ALA A 38 12.72 42.30 7.53
N ALA A 39 11.81 42.09 8.47
CA ALA A 39 11.78 40.86 9.26
C ALA A 39 11.67 39.66 8.29
N PRO A 40 12.40 38.56 8.55
CA PRO A 40 12.30 37.37 7.73
C PRO A 40 10.83 36.90 7.69
N PRO A 41 10.36 36.40 6.53
CA PRO A 41 8.98 35.95 6.40
C PRO A 41 8.68 34.86 7.45
N PRO A 42 7.45 34.80 7.99
CA PRO A 42 7.06 33.71 8.87
C PRO A 42 7.29 32.39 8.15
N LYS A 43 8.02 31.47 8.78
CA LYS A 43 8.19 30.10 8.29
C LYS A 43 6.80 29.52 8.04
N SER A 44 6.56 29.02 6.83
CA SER A 44 5.31 28.36 6.46
C SER A 44 4.92 27.33 7.53
N PRO A 45 3.65 27.24 7.96
CA PRO A 45 3.24 26.22 8.91
C PRO A 45 3.55 24.84 8.33
N ARG A 46 4.37 24.06 9.04
CA ARG A 46 4.62 22.66 8.68
C ARG A 46 3.28 21.91 8.72
N PRO A 47 2.95 21.08 7.71
CA PRO A 47 1.74 20.28 7.72
C PRO A 47 1.67 19.42 8.99
N THR A 48 0.48 19.30 9.58
CA THR A 48 0.25 18.45 10.75
C THR A 48 0.32 16.99 10.35
N ALA A 49 1.10 16.19 11.07
CA ALA A 49 1.16 14.74 10.83
C ALA A 49 -0.22 14.08 11.02
N ASP A 50 -0.56 13.16 10.12
CA ASP A 50 -1.79 12.35 10.22
C ASP A 50 -1.75 11.48 11.49
N ARG A 51 -2.92 11.29 12.11
CA ARG A 51 -3.04 10.54 13.37
C ARG A 51 -2.71 9.04 13.21
N PHE A 52 -2.83 8.50 12.00
CA PHE A 52 -2.63 7.08 11.68
C PHE A 52 -2.02 6.96 10.28
N ALA A 53 -0.77 7.39 10.13
CA ALA A 53 -0.03 7.22 8.89
C ALA A 53 0.46 5.77 8.77
N ASP A 54 0.40 5.22 7.56
CA ASP A 54 1.00 3.92 7.23
C ASP A 54 2.49 4.04 6.84
N GLU A 55 3.17 4.99 7.46
CA GLU A 55 4.55 5.37 7.17
C GLU A 55 5.30 5.65 8.48
N PRO A 56 6.60 5.36 8.55
CA PRO A 56 7.38 5.68 9.74
C PRO A 56 7.44 7.20 9.97
N HIS A 57 7.23 7.59 11.22
CA HIS A 57 7.38 8.96 11.72
C HIS A 57 8.55 9.03 12.71
N GLY A 58 8.68 10.16 13.41
CA GLY A 58 9.70 10.31 14.44
C GLY A 58 11.11 10.29 13.86
N PHE A 59 12.06 9.82 14.65
CA PHE A 59 13.46 9.70 14.22
C PHE A 59 13.65 8.69 13.07
N ALA A 60 12.79 7.68 12.93
CA ALA A 60 12.85 6.73 11.82
C ALA A 60 12.49 7.37 10.46
N SER A 61 11.82 8.52 10.46
CA SER A 61 11.47 9.24 9.22
C SER A 61 12.59 10.13 8.66
N LEU A 62 13.67 10.34 9.44
CA LEU A 62 14.74 11.25 9.07
C LEU A 62 15.74 10.60 8.10
N ALA A 63 16.62 11.42 7.52
CA ALA A 63 17.82 10.99 6.80
C ALA A 63 17.64 9.89 5.73
N GLY A 64 16.51 9.90 5.01
CA GLY A 64 16.18 8.91 3.98
C GLY A 64 14.93 8.09 4.29
N SER A 65 14.43 8.17 5.54
CA SER A 65 13.30 7.42 6.08
C SER A 65 13.50 5.91 6.07
N THR A 66 13.02 5.25 7.11
CA THR A 66 12.89 3.79 7.12
C THR A 66 11.86 3.39 6.06
N THR A 67 12.19 2.42 5.23
CA THR A 67 11.32 1.87 4.18
C THR A 67 11.21 0.35 4.23
N GLY A 68 12.04 -0.31 5.04
CA GLY A 68 12.04 -1.77 5.18
C GLY A 68 12.41 -2.46 3.88
N GLY A 69 11.66 -3.50 3.53
CA GLY A 69 11.84 -4.27 2.30
C GLY A 69 11.16 -3.70 1.05
N ARG A 70 10.80 -2.41 1.07
CA ARG A 70 10.19 -1.72 -0.09
C ARG A 70 11.06 -1.92 -1.35
N GLY A 71 10.42 -2.25 -2.47
CA GLY A 71 11.09 -2.58 -3.74
C GLY A 71 11.64 -4.01 -3.84
N GLY A 72 11.57 -4.78 -2.76
CA GLY A 72 11.97 -6.19 -2.70
C GLY A 72 10.87 -7.18 -3.02
N ALA A 73 11.18 -8.48 -3.02
CA ALA A 73 10.16 -9.50 -3.25
C ALA A 73 9.21 -9.63 -2.05
N VAL A 74 7.95 -9.94 -2.34
CA VAL A 74 6.94 -10.27 -1.32
C VAL A 74 6.96 -11.77 -1.10
N VAL A 75 7.01 -12.20 0.16
CA VAL A 75 6.96 -13.62 0.55
C VAL A 75 5.98 -13.80 1.69
N THR A 76 5.27 -14.93 1.70
CA THR A 76 4.40 -15.32 2.82
C THR A 76 5.01 -16.54 3.48
N VAL A 77 5.26 -16.45 4.79
CA VAL A 77 5.89 -17.51 5.58
C VAL A 77 4.93 -18.03 6.65
N THR A 78 4.98 -19.32 6.88
CA THR A 78 4.16 -20.03 7.89
C THR A 78 4.98 -20.98 8.75
N ASN A 79 6.31 -21.01 8.57
CA ASN A 79 7.24 -21.87 9.29
C ASN A 79 8.57 -21.16 9.53
N GLN A 80 9.35 -21.67 10.49
CA GLN A 80 10.62 -21.08 10.93
C GLN A 80 11.66 -21.03 9.80
N ALA A 81 11.83 -22.13 9.05
CA ALA A 81 12.87 -22.23 8.02
C ALA A 81 12.71 -21.15 6.93
N ASP A 82 11.48 -20.91 6.48
CA ASP A 82 11.21 -19.85 5.50
C ASP A 82 11.42 -18.46 6.12
N LEU A 83 10.99 -18.24 7.36
CA LEU A 83 11.21 -16.97 8.04
C LEU A 83 12.71 -16.66 8.17
N GLU A 84 13.52 -17.60 8.66
CA GLU A 84 14.98 -17.46 8.77
C GLU A 84 15.63 -17.20 7.41
N ARG A 85 15.23 -17.97 6.40
CA ARG A 85 15.74 -17.83 5.03
C ARG A 85 15.56 -16.40 4.51
N TYR A 86 14.36 -15.85 4.61
CA TYR A 86 14.07 -14.53 4.04
C TYR A 86 14.51 -13.38 4.96
N ALA A 87 14.41 -13.54 6.28
CA ALA A 87 14.85 -12.51 7.23
C ALA A 87 16.37 -12.31 7.19
N GLY A 88 17.14 -13.40 7.02
CA GLY A 88 18.60 -13.36 6.93
C GLY A 88 19.16 -13.07 5.53
N ALA A 89 18.31 -12.98 4.50
CA ALA A 89 18.75 -12.76 3.12
C ALA A 89 19.33 -11.35 2.91
N THR A 90 20.24 -11.19 1.95
CA THR A 90 20.82 -9.88 1.60
C THR A 90 19.88 -9.02 0.78
N GLU A 91 18.98 -9.63 0.02
CA GLU A 91 18.01 -8.92 -0.82
C GLU A 91 16.89 -8.29 0.02
N PRO A 92 16.29 -7.19 -0.43
CA PRO A 92 15.13 -6.63 0.23
C PRO A 92 13.93 -7.60 0.17
N TYR A 93 13.20 -7.73 1.27
CA TYR A 93 11.99 -8.57 1.33
C TYR A 93 10.87 -7.94 2.16
N ILE A 94 9.64 -8.05 1.64
CA ILE A 94 8.41 -7.90 2.42
C ILE A 94 7.95 -9.29 2.85
N ILE A 95 8.21 -9.64 4.10
CA ILE A 95 7.98 -10.94 4.72
C ILE A 95 6.67 -10.90 5.50
N ARG A 96 5.64 -11.56 4.98
CA ARG A 96 4.31 -11.68 5.59
C ARG A 96 4.25 -12.94 6.44
N VAL A 97 4.17 -12.78 7.76
CA VAL A 97 4.02 -13.90 8.70
C VAL A 97 2.54 -14.22 8.86
N ALA A 98 2.09 -15.34 8.32
CA ALA A 98 0.66 -15.68 8.21
C ALA A 98 0.18 -16.73 9.22
N ALA A 99 1.06 -17.19 10.12
CA ALA A 99 0.76 -18.17 11.14
C ALA A 99 1.59 -17.92 12.40
N ALA A 100 1.29 -18.67 13.47
CA ALA A 100 2.21 -18.80 14.59
C ALA A 100 3.40 -19.68 14.18
N ILE A 101 4.61 -19.17 14.38
CA ILE A 101 5.87 -19.87 14.12
C ILE A 101 6.50 -20.18 15.47
N GLU A 102 6.49 -21.46 15.85
CA GLU A 102 7.22 -21.96 17.01
C GLU A 102 8.69 -22.12 16.67
N VAL A 103 9.54 -21.34 17.35
CA VAL A 103 10.98 -21.32 17.11
C VAL A 103 11.65 -22.43 17.93
N ALA A 104 12.46 -23.24 17.24
CA ALA A 104 13.27 -24.30 17.81
C ALA A 104 14.74 -24.17 17.36
N PRO A 105 15.72 -24.37 18.25
CA PRO A 105 15.58 -24.59 19.70
C PRO A 105 14.88 -23.43 20.43
N PHE A 106 14.24 -23.73 21.56
CA PHE A 106 13.59 -22.72 22.41
C PHE A 106 14.59 -21.60 22.77
N GLY A 107 14.17 -20.34 22.62
CA GLY A 107 15.00 -19.16 22.86
C GLY A 107 15.97 -18.80 21.75
N SER A 108 15.91 -19.47 20.58
CA SER A 108 16.87 -19.19 19.50
C SER A 108 16.56 -17.91 18.72
N ASP A 109 17.65 -17.32 18.21
CA ASP A 109 17.62 -16.12 17.39
C ASP A 109 17.21 -16.42 15.95
N ILE A 110 16.30 -15.59 15.43
CA ILE A 110 16.08 -15.39 14.01
C ILE A 110 16.79 -14.10 13.61
N VAL A 111 17.88 -14.23 12.86
CA VAL A 111 18.68 -13.09 12.42
C VAL A 111 17.93 -12.29 11.35
N VAL A 112 17.83 -10.98 11.56
CA VAL A 112 17.22 -10.04 10.60
C VAL A 112 18.32 -9.17 9.99
N ALA A 113 18.50 -9.31 8.67
CA ALA A 113 19.41 -8.49 7.88
C ALA A 113 18.77 -7.13 7.52
N SER A 114 19.53 -6.25 6.86
CA SER A 114 19.03 -4.96 6.38
C SER A 114 17.90 -5.11 5.34
N ASP A 115 17.14 -4.04 5.15
CA ASP A 115 16.13 -3.90 4.10
C ASP A 115 15.00 -4.94 4.21
N LYS A 116 14.45 -5.09 5.42
CA LYS A 116 13.37 -6.05 5.70
C LYS A 116 12.12 -5.36 6.21
N THR A 117 10.98 -5.78 5.68
CA THR A 117 9.69 -5.57 6.34
C THR A 117 9.20 -6.93 6.82
N ILE A 118 9.14 -7.17 8.12
CA ILE A 118 8.52 -8.36 8.70
C ILE A 118 7.18 -7.94 9.28
N VAL A 119 6.09 -8.44 8.70
CA VAL A 119 4.73 -8.00 9.04
C VAL A 119 3.80 -9.18 9.29
N GLY A 120 3.09 -9.17 10.42
CA GLY A 120 2.03 -10.14 10.69
C GLY A 120 0.81 -9.92 9.79
N VAL A 121 0.22 -10.99 9.26
CA VAL A 121 -1.00 -10.91 8.45
C VAL A 121 -2.23 -10.82 9.36
N GLY A 122 -2.88 -9.66 9.39
CA GLY A 122 -4.02 -9.42 10.27
C GLY A 122 -3.63 -9.64 11.73
N THR A 123 -4.20 -10.64 12.39
CA THR A 123 -3.84 -10.99 13.77
C THR A 123 -3.29 -12.42 13.90
N THR A 124 -2.83 -13.03 12.80
CA THR A 124 -2.38 -14.44 12.79
C THR A 124 -0.87 -14.61 12.89
N GLY A 125 -0.09 -13.56 12.63
CA GLY A 125 1.36 -13.63 12.64
C GLY A 125 1.93 -13.63 14.07
N GLU A 126 2.57 -14.73 14.45
CA GLU A 126 3.21 -14.85 15.76
C GLU A 126 4.61 -15.45 15.67
N ILE A 127 5.53 -14.96 16.51
CA ILE A 127 6.83 -15.57 16.78
C ILE A 127 6.77 -16.10 18.20
N VAL A 128 6.86 -17.42 18.35
CA VAL A 128 6.67 -18.10 19.62
C VAL A 128 7.99 -18.73 20.03
N HIS A 129 8.40 -18.50 21.28
CA HIS A 129 9.65 -19.00 21.89
C HIS A 129 10.96 -18.45 21.31
N GLY A 130 10.95 -17.62 20.27
CA GLY A 130 12.17 -17.11 19.62
C GLY A 130 12.35 -15.60 19.70
N GLU A 131 13.54 -15.16 19.32
CA GLU A 131 13.98 -13.76 19.29
C GLU A 131 14.15 -13.28 17.84
N LEU A 132 13.78 -12.02 17.54
CA LEU A 132 14.24 -11.35 16.32
C LEU A 132 15.51 -10.55 16.63
N HIS A 133 16.65 -10.94 16.05
CA HIS A 133 17.95 -10.35 16.36
C HIS A 133 18.52 -9.56 15.16
N LEU A 134 18.66 -8.25 15.34
CA LEU A 134 19.31 -7.35 14.39
C LEU A 134 20.75 -7.07 14.84
N LYS A 135 21.72 -7.55 14.05
CA LYS A 135 23.14 -7.44 14.36
C LYS A 135 23.70 -6.02 14.14
N PRO A 136 24.89 -5.71 14.70
CA PRO A 136 25.60 -4.45 14.43
C PRO A 136 25.67 -4.08 12.94
N GLY A 137 25.23 -2.87 12.62
CA GLY A 137 25.21 -2.34 11.26
C GLY A 137 23.96 -2.69 10.44
N THR A 138 23.04 -3.52 10.96
CA THR A 138 21.72 -3.72 10.34
C THR A 138 20.97 -2.41 10.24
N HIS A 139 20.30 -2.18 9.12
CA HIS A 139 19.58 -0.94 8.89
C HIS A 139 18.36 -1.10 7.99
N ASN A 140 17.49 -0.09 8.00
CA ASN A 140 16.30 -0.04 7.17
C ASN A 140 15.37 -1.24 7.40
N VAL A 141 14.91 -1.42 8.65
CA VAL A 141 14.06 -2.55 9.04
C VAL A 141 12.73 -2.07 9.62
N ILE A 142 11.64 -2.70 9.18
CA ILE A 142 10.30 -2.54 9.75
C ILE A 142 9.89 -3.88 10.35
N ILE A 143 9.55 -3.90 11.64
CA ILE A 143 8.92 -5.05 12.31
C ILE A 143 7.56 -4.62 12.79
N ARG A 144 6.51 -5.26 12.28
CA ARG A 144 5.15 -4.74 12.43
C ARG A 144 4.09 -5.79 12.63
N ASN A 145 3.09 -5.48 13.43
CA ASN A 145 1.85 -6.26 13.50
C ASN A 145 2.02 -7.73 13.96
N LEU A 146 3.10 -8.05 14.68
CA LEU A 146 3.37 -9.40 15.19
C LEU A 146 2.95 -9.55 16.65
N THR A 147 2.57 -10.77 17.05
CA THR A 147 2.67 -11.17 18.46
C THR A 147 3.98 -11.93 18.66
N ILE A 148 4.86 -11.42 19.52
CA ILE A 148 6.15 -12.05 19.87
C ILE A 148 6.05 -12.49 21.34
N ARG A 149 6.14 -13.80 21.60
CA ARG A 149 5.76 -14.32 22.92
C ARG A 149 6.51 -15.57 23.36
N ASP A 150 6.51 -15.73 24.68
CA ASP A 150 6.63 -17.00 25.40
C ASP A 150 8.02 -17.65 25.42
N SER A 151 9.10 -16.89 25.30
CA SER A 151 10.44 -17.39 25.66
C SER A 151 10.74 -17.35 27.16
N TYR A 152 9.77 -16.99 28.01
CA TYR A 152 9.91 -16.97 29.47
C TYR A 152 10.31 -18.33 30.05
N VAL A 153 11.28 -18.31 30.97
CA VAL A 153 11.75 -19.48 31.71
C VAL A 153 11.17 -19.48 33.11
N GLU A 154 10.45 -20.54 33.48
CA GLU A 154 9.84 -20.65 34.81
C GLU A 154 10.88 -20.55 35.93
N GLY A 155 10.60 -19.68 36.91
CA GLY A 155 11.50 -19.42 38.03
C GLY A 155 12.57 -18.35 37.77
N ASP A 156 12.75 -17.89 36.52
CA ASP A 156 13.70 -16.83 36.17
C ASP A 156 13.00 -15.49 35.89
N TRP A 157 12.23 -15.01 36.86
CA TRP A 157 11.51 -13.73 36.75
C TRP A 157 12.43 -12.54 36.42
N ASP A 158 13.65 -12.56 36.95
CA ASP A 158 14.65 -11.52 36.70
C ASP A 158 15.37 -11.66 35.36
N GLY A 159 15.12 -12.76 34.62
CA GLY A 159 15.70 -13.07 33.33
C GLY A 159 17.21 -13.01 33.35
N LYS A 160 17.85 -13.67 34.33
CA LYS A 160 19.31 -13.60 34.53
C LYS A 160 20.04 -14.86 34.10
N THR A 161 19.31 -15.92 33.78
CA THR A 161 19.91 -17.19 33.38
C THR A 161 20.07 -17.32 31.87
N GLN A 162 19.26 -16.59 31.10
CA GLN A 162 19.25 -16.59 29.64
C GLN A 162 19.08 -15.16 29.10
N ASP A 163 19.45 -14.95 27.84
CA ASP A 163 19.36 -13.66 27.12
C ASP A 163 18.31 -13.77 26.01
N PHE A 164 17.10 -14.25 26.33
CA PHE A 164 16.04 -14.48 25.33
C PHE A 164 15.14 -13.25 25.24
N ASP A 165 15.48 -12.33 24.36
CA ASP A 165 14.68 -11.14 24.10
C ASP A 165 13.52 -11.44 23.14
N GLY A 166 12.54 -10.54 23.08
CA GLY A 166 11.56 -10.54 21.99
C GLY A 166 12.16 -10.00 20.70
N ILE A 167 12.73 -8.81 20.79
CA ILE A 167 13.50 -8.17 19.72
C ILE A 167 14.76 -7.59 20.34
N GLN A 168 15.91 -7.99 19.83
CA GLN A 168 17.20 -7.47 20.21
C GLN A 168 17.85 -6.77 19.02
N MET A 169 18.38 -5.57 19.22
CA MET A 169 19.12 -4.86 18.18
C MET A 169 20.31 -4.11 18.73
N ASP A 170 21.44 -4.21 18.05
CA ASP A 170 22.72 -3.64 18.46
C ASP A 170 23.25 -2.69 17.39
N SER A 171 23.57 -1.43 17.73
CA SER A 171 24.19 -0.47 16.79
C SER A 171 23.54 -0.45 15.40
N VAL A 172 22.21 -0.43 15.37
CA VAL A 172 21.41 -0.40 14.13
C VAL A 172 21.05 1.02 13.74
N HIS A 173 20.58 1.23 12.51
CA HIS A 173 19.97 2.51 12.17
C HIS A 173 18.75 2.43 11.25
N HIS A 174 17.84 3.38 11.36
CA HIS A 174 16.60 3.43 10.57
C HIS A 174 15.76 2.18 10.78
N VAL A 175 15.20 2.05 12.00
CA VAL A 175 14.35 0.91 12.38
C VAL A 175 13.01 1.40 12.92
N TRP A 176 11.93 0.79 12.45
CA TRP A 176 10.56 1.07 12.88
C TRP A 176 9.91 -0.19 13.45
N ILE A 177 9.60 -0.16 14.76
CA ILE A 177 8.92 -1.23 15.48
C ILE A 177 7.50 -0.75 15.77
N ASP A 178 6.50 -1.34 15.11
CA ASP A 178 5.15 -0.77 15.07
C ASP A 178 4.03 -1.78 15.28
N HIS A 179 2.97 -1.46 16.03
CA HIS A 179 1.79 -2.33 16.18
C HIS A 179 2.08 -3.78 16.61
N ASN A 180 3.19 -4.05 17.31
CA ASN A 180 3.50 -5.39 17.79
C ASN A 180 2.93 -5.61 19.20
N ARG A 181 2.72 -6.85 19.57
CA ARG A 181 2.48 -7.26 20.96
C ARG A 181 3.65 -8.12 21.41
N LEU A 182 4.34 -7.71 22.47
CA LEU A 182 5.46 -8.43 23.06
C LEU A 182 5.11 -8.82 24.49
N THR A 183 5.26 -10.10 24.85
CA THR A 183 4.84 -10.58 26.17
C THR A 183 5.57 -11.86 26.60
N ARG A 184 5.81 -12.00 27.91
CA ARG A 184 6.38 -13.23 28.52
C ARG A 184 7.64 -13.73 27.81
N MET A 185 8.63 -12.86 27.65
CA MET A 185 9.95 -13.26 27.13
C MET A 185 10.90 -13.69 28.27
N GLY A 186 12.09 -14.17 27.96
CA GLY A 186 13.07 -14.61 28.95
C GLY A 186 13.86 -13.47 29.60
N ASP A 187 14.39 -12.52 28.81
CA ASP A 187 15.04 -11.29 29.30
C ASP A 187 14.19 -10.05 29.02
N GLY A 188 14.41 -9.36 27.90
CA GLY A 188 13.77 -8.13 27.49
C GLY A 188 12.58 -8.40 26.56
N LEU A 189 11.55 -7.54 26.57
CA LEU A 189 10.61 -7.58 25.44
C LEU A 189 11.26 -6.94 24.20
N LEU A 190 11.93 -5.81 24.39
CA LEU A 190 12.64 -5.08 23.35
C LEU A 190 13.91 -4.47 23.95
N ASP A 191 15.08 -4.85 23.43
CA ASP A 191 16.36 -4.26 23.82
C ASP A 191 17.04 -3.59 22.62
N ILE A 192 17.28 -2.29 22.74
CA ILE A 192 17.92 -1.44 21.72
C ILE A 192 19.26 -0.98 22.25
N ARG A 193 20.29 -1.74 21.94
CA ARG A 193 21.60 -1.62 22.56
C ARG A 193 22.59 -0.85 21.69
N LYS A 194 23.65 -0.42 22.36
CA LYS A 194 24.80 0.31 21.85
C LYS A 194 24.37 1.60 21.13
N ASP A 195 25.09 1.93 20.07
CA ASP A 195 24.97 3.19 19.33
C ASP A 195 23.88 3.08 18.24
N SER A 196 22.61 2.88 18.61
CA SER A 196 21.50 2.69 17.64
C SER A 196 20.81 4.02 17.31
N GLU A 197 20.63 4.35 16.03
CA GLU A 197 20.19 5.69 15.59
C GLU A 197 18.94 5.65 14.69
N TYR A 198 18.18 6.74 14.63
CA TYR A 198 16.98 6.85 13.76
C TYR A 198 15.92 5.78 14.05
N ILE A 199 15.52 5.66 15.32
CA ILE A 199 14.62 4.60 15.77
C ILE A 199 13.23 5.16 16.08
N THR A 200 12.18 4.43 15.74
CA THR A 200 10.81 4.72 16.20
C THR A 200 10.12 3.44 16.67
N VAL A 201 9.54 3.51 17.85
CA VAL A 201 8.79 2.42 18.49
C VAL A 201 7.38 2.96 18.76
N SER A 202 6.41 2.57 17.95
CA SER A 202 5.08 3.17 17.97
C SER A 202 3.95 2.15 18.05
N TYR A 203 2.86 2.47 18.75
CA TYR A 203 1.66 1.63 18.81
C TYR A 203 1.92 0.17 19.24
N ASN A 204 3.01 -0.14 19.94
CA ASN A 204 3.25 -1.49 20.43
C ASN A 204 2.56 -1.72 21.77
N ARG A 205 2.31 -2.98 22.09
CA ARG A 205 1.80 -3.43 23.38
C ARG A 205 2.82 -4.31 24.07
N PHE A 206 3.30 -3.85 25.21
CA PHE A 206 4.22 -4.56 26.10
C PHE A 206 3.42 -5.07 27.30
N ASP A 207 3.23 -6.39 27.40
CA ASP A 207 2.36 -7.02 28.40
C ASP A 207 3.13 -7.95 29.35
N THR A 208 2.78 -7.91 30.64
CA THR A 208 3.05 -8.98 31.62
C THR A 208 4.50 -9.44 31.62
N HIS A 209 5.41 -8.56 32.08
CA HIS A 209 6.84 -8.81 31.96
C HIS A 209 7.68 -8.02 32.98
N ASN A 210 8.87 -8.51 33.33
CA ASN A 210 9.76 -7.79 34.24
C ASN A 210 10.46 -6.61 33.54
N LYS A 211 11.36 -6.91 32.60
CA LYS A 211 12.25 -5.96 31.91
C LYS A 211 11.67 -5.60 30.54
N ALA A 212 10.80 -4.61 30.46
CA ALA A 212 10.03 -4.39 29.23
C ALA A 212 10.89 -3.87 28.05
N PHE A 213 11.56 -2.74 28.22
CA PHE A 213 12.19 -2.03 27.12
C PHE A 213 13.50 -1.34 27.56
N GLY A 214 14.63 -1.99 27.25
CA GLY A 214 15.97 -1.48 27.47
C GLY A 214 16.52 -0.65 26.32
N ILE A 215 17.24 0.43 26.63
CA ILE A 215 17.98 1.23 25.65
C ILE A 215 19.35 1.61 26.22
N GLY A 216 20.44 1.44 25.45
CA GLY A 216 21.78 1.90 25.83
C GLY A 216 22.85 0.80 25.88
N TRP A 217 23.56 0.61 26.99
CA TRP A 217 24.75 -0.28 27.08
C TRP A 217 25.95 0.16 26.23
N THR A 218 26.15 1.47 26.16
CA THR A 218 27.31 2.11 25.55
C THR A 218 27.68 3.33 26.39
N GLU A 219 28.95 3.71 26.38
CA GLU A 219 29.38 4.99 26.96
C GLU A 219 28.98 6.16 26.07
N ASN A 220 28.68 5.94 24.79
CA ASN A 220 28.41 7.00 23.82
C ASN A 220 26.98 7.53 23.93
N ALA A 221 26.82 8.85 23.97
CA ALA A 221 25.51 9.49 23.92
C ALA A 221 25.05 9.74 22.48
N LYS A 222 24.68 8.66 21.75
CA LYS A 222 24.31 8.73 20.32
C LYS A 222 22.87 8.38 20.01
N THR A 223 22.23 7.52 20.80
CA THR A 223 20.93 6.94 20.43
C THR A 223 19.85 8.02 20.24
N GLN A 224 19.14 7.93 19.11
CA GLN A 224 18.05 8.84 18.74
C GLN A 224 16.77 8.01 18.56
N ILE A 225 15.77 8.22 19.42
CA ILE A 225 14.60 7.37 19.45
C ILE A 225 13.31 8.13 19.75
N THR A 226 12.26 7.77 19.00
CA THR A 226 10.87 8.18 19.25
C THR A 226 10.10 7.00 19.80
N ILE A 227 9.32 7.21 20.85
CA ILE A 227 8.51 6.19 21.50
C ILE A 227 7.12 6.78 21.72
N ASP A 228 6.13 6.30 20.99
CA ASP A 228 4.79 6.90 21.08
C ASP A 228 3.63 5.94 20.93
N HIS A 229 2.51 6.28 21.58
CA HIS A 229 1.28 5.48 21.54
C HIS A 229 1.45 4.01 21.94
N ASN A 230 2.53 3.67 22.67
CA ASN A 230 2.73 2.32 23.17
C ASN A 230 1.93 2.11 24.46
N TRP A 231 1.50 0.87 24.66
CA TRP A 231 0.87 0.41 25.90
C TRP A 231 1.85 -0.45 26.70
N PHE A 232 2.29 0.02 27.85
CA PHE A 232 3.00 -0.79 28.84
C PHE A 232 2.00 -1.21 29.91
N ASN A 233 1.64 -2.48 29.95
CA ASN A 233 0.57 -2.99 30.78
C ASN A 233 1.02 -4.22 31.59
N GLY A 234 0.99 -4.15 32.92
CA GLY A 234 1.46 -5.29 33.71
C GLY A 234 2.96 -5.51 33.61
N THR A 235 3.74 -4.46 33.33
CA THR A 235 5.20 -4.54 33.30
C THR A 235 5.79 -4.05 34.63
N LYS A 236 6.94 -4.58 35.07
CA LYS A 236 7.60 -4.13 36.31
C LYS A 236 8.46 -2.89 36.08
N GLN A 237 9.36 -2.94 35.11
CA GLN A 237 10.39 -1.92 34.91
C GLN A 237 10.84 -1.78 33.46
N ARG A 238 11.72 -0.80 33.23
CA ARG A 238 12.26 -0.44 31.91
C ARG A 238 11.14 -0.08 30.94
N ASN A 239 10.33 0.94 31.23
CA ASN A 239 9.17 1.29 30.38
C ASN A 239 9.31 2.60 29.56
N PRO A 240 10.46 3.04 29.03
CA PRO A 240 11.76 2.37 28.90
C PRO A 240 12.77 2.75 30.00
N SER A 241 13.88 2.01 30.08
CA SER A 241 15.13 2.45 30.72
C SER A 241 16.11 2.91 29.65
N ALA A 242 16.36 4.22 29.55
CA ALA A 242 17.17 4.84 28.51
C ALA A 242 18.52 5.34 29.02
N ASP A 243 19.59 4.64 28.69
CA ASP A 243 20.96 4.97 29.06
C ASP A 243 21.74 5.57 27.88
N ASN A 244 22.40 6.71 28.12
CA ASN A 244 23.20 7.45 27.14
C ASN A 244 22.51 7.64 25.77
N CYS A 245 21.25 8.09 25.77
CA CYS A 245 20.60 8.51 24.52
C CYS A 245 20.92 9.98 24.21
N ALA A 246 21.33 10.26 22.96
CA ALA A 246 21.43 11.64 22.48
C ALA A 246 20.08 12.33 22.61
N TYR A 247 19.01 11.66 22.16
CA TYR A 247 17.64 12.15 22.16
C TYR A 247 16.64 11.01 22.34
N ALA A 248 15.84 11.07 23.42
CA ALA A 248 14.71 10.16 23.65
C ALA A 248 13.42 10.97 23.74
N HIS A 249 12.59 10.92 22.70
CA HIS A 249 11.28 11.58 22.68
C HIS A 249 10.18 10.56 22.94
N LEU A 250 9.45 10.73 24.04
CA LEU A 250 8.34 9.89 24.45
C LEU A 250 7.07 10.73 24.41
N TYR A 251 6.05 10.34 23.66
CA TYR A 251 4.76 11.03 23.71
C TYR A 251 3.55 10.10 23.61
N ASN A 252 2.46 10.48 24.26
CA ASN A 252 1.19 9.73 24.23
C ASN A 252 1.30 8.23 24.55
N ASN A 253 2.27 7.81 25.37
CA ASN A 253 2.36 6.44 25.84
C ASN A 253 1.42 6.22 27.02
N TYR A 254 0.91 5.00 27.17
CA TYR A 254 0.08 4.62 28.30
C TYR A 254 0.80 3.57 29.14
N LEU A 255 1.10 3.89 30.39
CA LEU A 255 1.62 2.94 31.36
C LEU A 255 0.51 2.63 32.36
N SER A 256 0.15 1.35 32.51
CA SER A 256 -0.92 0.92 33.39
C SER A 256 -0.61 -0.37 34.17
N ALA A 257 -1.17 -0.47 35.38
CA ALA A 257 -1.15 -1.68 36.18
C ALA A 257 0.26 -2.25 36.36
N GLN A 258 1.22 -1.40 36.76
CA GLN A 258 2.60 -1.82 36.95
C GLN A 258 2.68 -2.97 37.98
N VAL A 259 3.56 -3.93 37.74
CA VAL A 259 3.79 -5.01 38.72
C VAL A 259 4.31 -4.41 40.02
N ALA A 260 3.64 -4.73 41.12
CA ALA A 260 4.00 -4.31 42.47
C ALA A 260 4.35 -5.53 43.32
N ASP A 261 5.57 -6.04 43.16
CA ASP A 261 6.12 -7.19 43.90
C ASP A 261 6.77 -6.81 45.23
N GLY A 262 6.68 -5.54 45.62
CA GLY A 262 7.26 -5.00 46.84
C GLY A 262 8.71 -4.55 46.72
N ASP A 263 9.30 -4.56 45.51
CA ASP A 263 10.63 -4.01 45.23
C ASP A 263 10.57 -2.50 44.92
N PRO A 264 11.01 -1.63 45.85
CA PRO A 264 10.92 -0.18 45.67
C PRO A 264 12.07 0.40 44.83
N VAL A 265 13.08 -0.40 44.47
CA VAL A 265 14.28 0.08 43.77
C VAL A 265 14.15 -0.15 42.27
N TRP A 266 13.70 -1.35 41.88
CA TRP A 266 13.64 -1.77 40.48
C TRP A 266 12.22 -1.83 39.93
N SER A 267 11.30 -1.03 40.49
CA SER A 267 9.94 -0.85 39.96
C SER A 267 9.74 0.61 39.53
N TYR A 268 9.84 0.87 38.23
CA TYR A 268 9.71 2.22 37.67
C TYR A 268 9.08 2.25 36.27
N GLY A 269 8.52 3.40 35.92
CA GLY A 269 8.05 3.71 34.57
C GLY A 269 9.23 4.01 33.65
N ASN A 270 9.46 5.29 33.38
CA ASN A 270 10.57 5.74 32.52
C ASN A 270 11.81 6.08 33.36
N TRP A 271 13.00 5.71 32.90
CA TRP A 271 14.25 6.14 33.54
C TRP A 271 15.22 6.71 32.51
N ALA A 272 15.56 8.00 32.64
CA ALA A 272 16.66 8.63 31.93
C ALA A 272 17.98 8.45 32.70
N ARG A 273 18.88 7.62 32.16
CA ARG A 273 20.14 7.22 32.80
C ARG A 273 21.35 7.84 32.11
N GLY A 274 22.48 7.88 32.82
CA GLY A 274 23.74 8.35 32.24
C GLY A 274 23.61 9.79 31.73
N ARG A 275 23.89 10.01 30.44
CA ARG A 275 23.80 11.33 29.77
C ARG A 275 22.56 11.50 28.89
N THR A 276 21.52 10.70 29.11
CA THR A 276 20.29 10.73 28.32
C THR A 276 19.61 12.10 28.36
N LYS A 277 19.16 12.58 27.20
CA LYS A 277 18.23 13.71 27.08
C LYS A 277 16.83 13.21 26.73
N MET A 278 15.93 13.22 27.70
CA MET A 278 14.58 12.69 27.56
C MET A 278 13.53 13.79 27.58
N VAL A 279 12.57 13.72 26.65
CA VAL A 279 11.38 14.56 26.61
C VAL A 279 10.15 13.66 26.68
N ILE A 280 9.27 13.90 27.65
CA ILE A 280 8.02 13.17 27.84
C ILE A 280 6.85 14.14 27.64
N GLU A 281 5.97 13.87 26.67
CA GLU A 281 4.82 14.72 26.36
C GLU A 281 3.49 13.97 26.34
N ASN A 282 2.50 14.48 27.06
CA ASN A 282 1.11 14.01 27.02
C ASN A 282 0.93 12.49 27.19
N SER A 283 1.80 11.81 27.93
CA SER A 283 1.64 10.39 28.29
C SER A 283 0.63 10.23 29.44
N TYR A 284 0.15 9.02 29.67
CA TYR A 284 -0.76 8.70 30.77
C TYR A 284 -0.18 7.59 31.64
N TYR A 285 -0.16 7.81 32.96
CA TYR A 285 0.35 6.85 33.94
C TYR A 285 -0.77 6.51 34.92
N GLU A 286 -1.13 5.24 35.01
CA GLU A 286 -2.18 4.72 35.88
C GLU A 286 -1.66 3.56 36.73
N ASP A 287 -1.73 3.68 38.05
CA ASP A 287 -1.24 2.63 38.97
C ASP A 287 0.25 2.31 38.73
N VAL A 288 1.08 3.36 38.68
CA VAL A 288 2.54 3.29 38.43
C VAL A 288 3.33 3.90 39.58
N GLN A 289 4.31 3.18 40.09
CA GLN A 289 5.37 3.66 40.96
C GLN A 289 6.54 4.18 40.14
N HIS A 290 7.16 5.26 40.63
CA HIS A 290 8.22 5.99 39.93
C HIS A 290 7.90 6.25 38.44
N PRO A 291 6.81 6.98 38.12
CA PRO A 291 6.35 7.18 36.74
C PRO A 291 7.47 7.60 35.77
N TYR A 292 8.32 8.52 36.20
CA TYR A 292 9.51 8.92 35.47
C TYR A 292 10.59 9.41 36.44
N GLN A 293 11.83 9.00 36.18
CA GLN A 293 12.98 9.36 37.00
C GLN A 293 14.24 9.58 36.16
N ALA A 294 15.20 10.30 36.73
CA ALA A 294 16.44 10.64 36.04
C ALA A 294 17.68 10.49 36.94
N ASP A 295 18.81 10.15 36.33
CA ASP A 295 20.14 10.24 36.96
C ASP A 295 20.61 11.70 37.01
N ALA A 296 21.44 12.05 37.98
CA ALA A 296 21.94 13.42 38.15
C ALA A 296 22.70 13.97 36.92
N THR A 297 23.22 13.08 36.07
CA THR A 297 23.95 13.41 34.83
C THR A 297 23.04 13.46 33.59
N ALA A 298 21.77 13.08 33.71
CA ALA A 298 20.79 13.08 32.63
C ALA A 298 19.95 14.36 32.63
N GLU A 299 19.24 14.61 31.54
CA GLU A 299 18.24 15.66 31.42
C GLU A 299 16.88 15.03 31.12
N LEU A 300 15.84 15.42 31.87
CA LEU A 300 14.47 14.96 31.66
C LEU A 300 13.52 16.14 31.74
N VAL A 301 12.71 16.33 30.70
CA VAL A 301 11.63 17.31 30.68
C VAL A 301 10.30 16.59 30.47
N GLN A 302 9.35 16.81 31.37
CA GLN A 302 7.99 16.29 31.25
C GLN A 302 6.99 17.44 31.03
N ARG A 303 6.05 17.26 30.08
CA ARG A 303 5.02 18.25 29.73
C ARG A 303 3.66 17.56 29.49
N GLY A 304 2.58 18.05 30.10
CA GLY A 304 1.20 17.66 29.73
C GLY A 304 0.71 16.23 30.03
N SER A 305 1.57 15.34 30.54
CA SER A 305 1.20 13.98 30.97
C SER A 305 0.25 13.98 32.17
N LEU A 306 -0.62 12.97 32.24
CA LEU A 306 -1.55 12.77 33.36
C LEU A 306 -1.13 11.60 34.25
N MET A 307 -1.39 11.76 35.55
CA MET A 307 -1.05 10.80 36.59
C MET A 307 -2.33 10.38 37.31
N LYS A 308 -2.59 9.09 37.40
CA LYS A 308 -3.70 8.51 38.17
C LYS A 308 -3.14 7.42 39.08
N ASN A 309 -3.38 7.54 40.39
CA ASN A 309 -2.92 6.56 41.38
C ASN A 309 -1.41 6.23 41.32
N THR A 310 -0.57 7.24 41.09
CA THR A 310 0.89 7.03 41.01
C THR A 310 1.62 7.46 42.29
N ALA A 311 2.77 6.84 42.57
CA ALA A 311 3.62 7.14 43.73
C ALA A 311 5.11 7.16 43.34
N GLY A 312 6.00 7.56 44.26
CA GLY A 312 7.45 7.55 44.02
C GLY A 312 7.97 8.75 43.22
N ARG A 313 9.08 8.57 42.51
CA ARG A 313 9.84 9.64 41.82
C ARG A 313 9.11 10.20 40.60
N ARG A 314 9.27 11.50 40.40
CA ARG A 314 8.72 12.31 39.30
C ARG A 314 9.72 13.41 38.97
N ASP A 315 10.83 13.00 38.41
CA ASP A 315 11.97 13.90 38.21
C ASP A 315 11.81 14.74 36.94
N SER A 316 12.23 16.00 36.99
CA SER A 316 12.28 16.85 35.81
C SER A 316 13.33 17.93 36.03
N TRP A 317 14.38 17.94 35.22
CA TRP A 317 15.47 18.92 35.26
C TRP A 317 16.26 18.95 33.96
N GLY A 318 17.05 20.01 33.80
CA GLY A 318 17.77 20.29 32.56
C GLY A 318 16.84 20.85 31.49
N THR A 319 17.30 20.82 30.25
CA THR A 319 16.59 21.34 29.08
C THR A 319 16.20 20.25 28.08
N ALA A 320 16.88 19.09 28.16
CA ALA A 320 16.82 17.99 27.22
C ALA A 320 17.02 18.47 25.77
N PHE A 321 15.95 18.51 24.97
CA PHE A 321 15.94 19.01 23.59
C PHE A 321 14.51 19.38 23.17
N GLU A 322 14.34 19.96 21.97
CA GLU A 322 13.02 20.24 21.39
C GLU A 322 12.74 19.29 20.20
N PRO A 323 11.84 18.29 20.34
CA PRO A 323 11.61 17.30 19.28
C PRO A 323 11.14 17.91 17.95
N ARG A 324 10.42 19.03 17.99
CA ARG A 324 9.92 19.71 16.78
C ARG A 324 11.03 20.29 15.90
N ASP A 325 12.24 20.45 16.42
CA ASP A 325 13.40 20.85 15.62
C ASP A 325 13.82 19.73 14.64
N PHE A 326 13.49 18.47 14.96
CA PHE A 326 13.87 17.29 14.17
C PHE A 326 12.77 16.85 13.22
N TYR A 327 11.54 16.63 13.70
CA TYR A 327 10.43 16.12 12.89
C TYR A 327 9.07 16.69 13.31
N PRO A 328 8.07 16.75 12.40
CA PRO A 328 6.70 17.06 12.76
C PRO A 328 6.04 15.89 13.50
N TYR A 329 5.24 16.19 14.52
CA TYR A 329 4.36 15.22 15.17
C TYR A 329 3.14 15.92 15.76
N ARG A 330 2.11 15.12 16.00
CA ARG A 330 0.86 15.55 16.61
C ARG A 330 0.70 14.83 17.95
N ALA A 331 0.84 15.57 19.05
CA ALA A 331 0.52 15.06 20.38
C ALA A 331 -1.00 15.10 20.60
N ASP A 332 -1.60 13.94 20.90
CA ASP A 332 -2.96 13.84 21.39
C ASP A 332 -3.09 14.38 22.82
N PRO A 333 -4.28 14.84 23.24
CA PRO A 333 -4.52 15.19 24.64
C PRO A 333 -4.28 13.97 25.53
N ALA A 334 -3.52 14.12 26.61
CA ALA A 334 -3.18 13.03 27.52
C ALA A 334 -4.41 12.26 28.04
N ALA A 335 -5.54 12.94 28.28
CA ALA A 335 -6.77 12.30 28.73
C ALA A 335 -7.38 11.31 27.71
N ALA A 336 -7.08 11.46 26.41
CA ALA A 336 -7.55 10.56 25.36
C ALA A 336 -6.64 9.33 25.19
N VAL A 337 -5.40 9.39 25.68
CA VAL A 337 -4.37 8.38 25.46
C VAL A 337 -4.81 6.97 25.89
N PRO A 338 -5.39 6.73 27.08
CA PRO A 338 -5.83 5.38 27.44
C PRO A 338 -6.81 4.76 26.44
N ALA A 339 -7.77 5.54 25.94
CA ALA A 339 -8.76 5.03 24.98
C ALA A 339 -8.16 4.78 23.60
N LEU A 340 -7.29 5.68 23.14
CA LEU A 340 -6.60 5.55 21.85
C LEU A 340 -5.65 4.34 21.86
N VAL A 341 -4.77 4.26 22.85
CA VAL A 341 -3.74 3.22 22.93
C VAL A 341 -4.37 1.84 23.13
N ARG A 342 -5.42 1.69 23.95
CA ARG A 342 -6.14 0.40 24.08
C ARG A 342 -6.75 -0.09 22.76
N LYS A 343 -7.16 0.83 21.89
CA LYS A 343 -7.80 0.51 20.63
C LYS A 343 -6.79 0.20 19.53
N PHE A 344 -5.71 0.97 19.46
CA PHE A 344 -4.82 0.99 18.30
C PHE A 344 -3.45 0.37 18.55
N SER A 345 -3.05 0.09 19.79
CA SER A 345 -1.78 -0.61 20.03
C SER A 345 -1.88 -2.12 19.81
N GLY A 346 -0.77 -2.72 19.39
CA GLY A 346 -0.65 -4.14 19.07
C GLY A 346 -1.29 -4.53 17.72
N PRO A 347 -1.36 -5.85 17.42
CA PRO A 347 -1.78 -6.32 16.11
C PRO A 347 -3.20 -5.89 15.71
N GLN A 348 -3.35 -5.45 14.46
CA GLN A 348 -4.59 -4.96 13.86
C GLN A 348 -5.02 -5.85 12.70
N ARG A 349 -6.33 -6.06 12.56
CA ARG A 349 -6.91 -6.97 11.55
C ARG A 349 -6.63 -6.57 10.10
N ASN A 350 -6.38 -5.29 9.85
CA ASN A 350 -6.22 -4.72 8.51
C ASN A 350 -4.75 -4.46 8.12
N ILE A 351 -3.78 -4.76 8.99
CA ILE A 351 -2.35 -4.62 8.65
C ILE A 351 -1.85 -5.98 8.12
N GLY A 352 -1.03 -5.95 7.07
CA GLY A 352 -0.44 -7.16 6.46
C GLY A 352 -1.41 -8.03 5.65
N THR A 353 -2.72 -7.72 5.62
CA THR A 353 -3.73 -8.44 4.82
C THR A 353 -3.68 -8.06 3.35
N ASP A 354 -3.56 -6.77 3.06
CA ASP A 354 -3.43 -6.22 1.72
C ASP A 354 -2.00 -5.71 1.53
N THR A 355 -1.29 -6.24 0.53
CA THR A 355 0.03 -5.74 0.16
C THR A 355 -0.11 -4.76 -0.98
N VAL A 356 0.36 -3.53 -0.82
CA VAL A 356 0.33 -2.50 -1.87
C VAL A 356 1.75 -2.29 -2.40
N LEU A 357 1.93 -2.44 -3.70
CA LEU A 357 3.17 -2.24 -4.43
C LEU A 357 3.02 -0.98 -5.29
N ASN A 358 3.70 0.11 -4.94
CA ASN A 358 3.53 1.38 -5.63
C ASN A 358 4.47 1.51 -6.83
N VAL A 359 3.92 1.94 -7.95
CA VAL A 359 4.64 2.18 -9.21
C VAL A 359 4.48 3.66 -9.58
N PRO A 360 5.55 4.43 -9.80
CA PRO A 360 6.95 4.02 -9.85
C PRO A 360 7.71 4.10 -8.51
N ALA A 361 7.01 4.40 -7.40
CA ALA A 361 7.65 4.80 -6.13
C ALA A 361 8.44 3.66 -5.45
N ASP A 362 7.89 2.45 -5.43
CA ASP A 362 8.54 1.27 -4.85
C ASP A 362 9.22 0.42 -5.94
N TYR A 363 8.58 0.33 -7.11
CA TYR A 363 9.05 -0.42 -8.27
C TYR A 363 9.07 0.48 -9.49
N ARG A 364 10.18 0.51 -10.23
CA ARG A 364 10.34 1.43 -11.36
C ARG A 364 9.34 1.17 -12.51
N THR A 365 8.94 -0.09 -12.68
CA THR A 365 8.08 -0.56 -13.77
C THR A 365 6.93 -1.40 -13.22
N VAL A 366 5.86 -1.53 -14.02
CA VAL A 366 4.71 -2.37 -13.67
C VAL A 366 5.12 -3.85 -13.63
N GLN A 367 5.95 -4.30 -14.58
CA GLN A 367 6.47 -5.67 -14.61
C GLN A 367 7.27 -5.99 -13.35
N ALA A 368 8.11 -5.08 -12.84
CA ALA A 368 8.89 -5.32 -11.62
C ALA A 368 7.99 -5.53 -10.39
N ALA A 369 6.87 -4.80 -10.31
CA ALA A 369 5.88 -5.02 -9.25
C ALA A 369 5.18 -6.38 -9.40
N VAL A 370 4.85 -6.81 -10.62
CA VAL A 370 4.33 -8.16 -10.88
C VAL A 370 5.35 -9.23 -10.51
N ASP A 371 6.63 -9.01 -10.81
CA ASP A 371 7.73 -9.93 -10.53
C ASP A 371 7.96 -10.11 -9.02
N ALA A 372 7.77 -9.05 -8.24
CA ALA A 372 7.87 -9.08 -6.78
C ALA A 372 6.80 -9.94 -6.09
N VAL A 373 5.65 -10.20 -6.74
CA VAL A 373 4.62 -11.08 -6.18
C VAL A 373 5.08 -12.55 -6.24
N PRO A 374 4.93 -13.34 -5.16
CA PRO A 374 5.41 -14.72 -5.16
C PRO A 374 4.53 -15.62 -6.02
N ALA A 375 5.14 -16.70 -6.51
CA ALA A 375 4.38 -17.81 -7.08
C ALA A 375 3.47 -18.45 -6.02
N GLY A 376 2.27 -18.85 -6.41
CA GLY A 376 1.27 -19.41 -5.51
C GLY A 376 0.67 -18.40 -4.52
N ASN A 377 0.75 -17.10 -4.82
CA ASN A 377 0.18 -16.04 -3.99
C ASN A 377 -1.27 -16.38 -3.56
N THR A 378 -1.57 -16.26 -2.26
CA THR A 378 -2.85 -16.69 -1.67
C THR A 378 -3.72 -15.53 -1.19
N GLY A 379 -3.22 -14.31 -1.21
CA GLY A 379 -3.94 -13.12 -0.74
C GLY A 379 -3.86 -11.99 -1.76
N GLN A 380 -4.75 -11.00 -1.64
CA GLN A 380 -4.78 -9.89 -2.58
C GLN A 380 -3.48 -9.06 -2.51
N VAL A 381 -2.88 -8.80 -3.68
CA VAL A 381 -1.78 -7.83 -3.83
C VAL A 381 -2.23 -6.73 -4.80
N THR A 382 -2.17 -5.48 -4.34
CA THR A 382 -2.51 -4.31 -5.14
C THR A 382 -1.25 -3.73 -5.77
N ILE A 383 -1.20 -3.71 -7.09
CA ILE A 383 -0.21 -2.94 -7.86
C ILE A 383 -0.82 -1.56 -8.11
N SER A 384 -0.34 -0.58 -7.38
CA SER A 384 -0.85 0.80 -7.37
C SER A 384 -0.06 1.65 -8.36
N LEU A 385 -0.71 2.11 -9.42
CA LEU A 385 -0.08 2.90 -10.49
C LEU A 385 -0.36 4.39 -10.25
N ALA A 386 0.70 5.17 -10.03
CA ALA A 386 0.64 6.63 -10.06
C ALA A 386 0.30 7.14 -11.46
N PRO A 387 -0.22 8.37 -11.61
CA PRO A 387 -0.37 8.99 -12.92
C PRO A 387 0.94 8.99 -13.71
N GLY A 388 0.90 8.48 -14.95
CA GLY A 388 2.07 8.33 -15.80
C GLY A 388 1.80 7.44 -17.02
N THR A 389 2.75 7.44 -17.95
CA THR A 389 2.80 6.54 -19.10
C THR A 389 3.93 5.54 -18.91
N TYR A 390 3.58 4.27 -18.84
CA TYR A 390 4.45 3.12 -18.62
C TYR A 390 4.64 2.41 -19.96
N ARG A 391 5.74 2.71 -20.66
CA ARG A 391 6.07 2.06 -21.94
C ARG A 391 6.81 0.75 -21.67
N GLU A 392 6.07 -0.34 -21.58
CA GLU A 392 6.56 -1.68 -21.26
C GLU A 392 5.53 -2.75 -21.63
N GLN A 393 6.00 -3.98 -21.81
CA GLN A 393 5.12 -5.14 -21.85
C GLN A 393 4.98 -5.75 -20.46
N VAL A 394 3.74 -6.05 -20.06
CA VAL A 394 3.43 -6.67 -18.77
C VAL A 394 2.91 -8.09 -18.97
N ARG A 395 3.46 -9.03 -18.21
CA ARG A 395 3.13 -10.46 -18.23
C ARG A 395 2.79 -10.88 -16.81
N VAL A 396 1.54 -11.29 -16.58
CA VAL A 396 1.06 -11.84 -15.31
C VAL A 396 0.96 -13.36 -15.45
N PRO A 397 1.93 -14.14 -14.94
CA PRO A 397 1.96 -15.58 -15.12
C PRO A 397 0.83 -16.29 -14.37
N ALA A 398 0.40 -17.47 -14.84
CA ALA A 398 -0.72 -18.22 -14.28
C ALA A 398 -0.59 -18.58 -12.79
N ASN A 399 0.64 -18.65 -12.28
CA ASN A 399 0.93 -18.96 -10.87
C ASN A 399 0.95 -17.72 -9.96
N LYS A 400 0.53 -16.54 -10.41
CA LYS A 400 0.45 -15.32 -9.57
C LYS A 400 -0.99 -14.78 -9.50
N PRO A 401 -1.93 -15.50 -8.88
CA PRO A 401 -3.33 -15.06 -8.78
C PRO A 401 -3.51 -13.93 -7.75
N HIS A 402 -4.74 -13.40 -7.67
CA HIS A 402 -5.16 -12.41 -6.67
C HIS A 402 -4.47 -11.05 -6.79
N LEU A 403 -4.33 -10.55 -8.02
CA LEU A 403 -3.77 -9.22 -8.27
C LEU A 403 -4.86 -8.18 -8.52
N LEU A 404 -4.67 -7.00 -7.95
CA LEU A 404 -5.43 -5.80 -8.27
C LEU A 404 -4.49 -4.75 -8.90
N PHE A 405 -4.67 -4.42 -10.17
CA PHE A 405 -4.05 -3.26 -10.78
C PHE A 405 -4.94 -2.04 -10.54
N GLN A 406 -4.44 -1.02 -9.86
CA GLN A 406 -5.22 0.15 -9.48
C GLN A 406 -4.54 1.44 -9.95
N GLY A 407 -5.12 2.13 -10.93
CA GLY A 407 -4.70 3.50 -11.26
C GLY A 407 -5.20 4.49 -10.20
N THR A 408 -4.30 5.35 -9.72
CA THR A 408 -4.57 6.31 -8.63
C THR A 408 -4.94 7.71 -9.13
N GLY A 409 -4.87 7.95 -10.44
CA GLY A 409 -5.25 9.23 -11.03
C GLY A 409 -6.76 9.50 -11.00
N SER A 410 -7.13 10.75 -11.25
CA SER A 410 -8.52 11.22 -11.26
C SER A 410 -9.46 10.44 -12.18
N ASP A 411 -8.90 9.82 -13.22
CA ASP A 411 -9.61 9.02 -14.21
C ASP A 411 -8.65 8.05 -14.90
N ARG A 412 -9.21 7.10 -15.67
CA ARG A 412 -8.48 6.01 -16.34
C ARG A 412 -7.42 6.46 -17.35
N SER A 413 -7.49 7.71 -17.85
CA SER A 413 -6.48 8.23 -18.80
C SER A 413 -5.18 8.64 -18.12
N LYS A 414 -5.17 8.74 -16.79
CA LYS A 414 -4.00 9.23 -16.05
C LYS A 414 -2.92 8.16 -15.87
N SER A 415 -3.27 6.88 -15.90
CA SER A 415 -2.32 5.77 -15.78
C SER A 415 -2.42 4.90 -17.03
N VAL A 416 -1.38 4.90 -17.86
CA VAL A 416 -1.39 4.28 -19.19
C VAL A 416 -0.25 3.27 -19.31
N ILE A 417 -0.55 2.01 -19.60
CA ILE A 417 0.45 1.01 -19.99
C ILE A 417 0.42 0.89 -21.52
N VAL A 418 1.56 1.10 -22.17
CA VAL A 418 1.66 1.21 -23.63
C VAL A 418 2.84 0.42 -24.17
N HIS A 419 2.67 -0.16 -25.35
CA HIS A 419 3.75 -0.72 -26.18
C HIS A 419 3.29 -0.75 -27.64
N ASP A 420 4.17 -1.09 -28.57
CA ASP A 420 3.93 -1.07 -30.02
C ASP A 420 4.30 -2.40 -30.71
N THR A 421 4.17 -3.53 -30.02
CA THR A 421 4.62 -4.83 -30.57
C THR A 421 3.53 -5.43 -31.47
N PRO A 422 3.78 -5.64 -32.77
CA PRO A 422 2.89 -6.40 -33.64
C PRO A 422 3.08 -7.92 -33.48
N ASN A 423 2.11 -8.68 -33.98
CA ASN A 423 1.98 -10.13 -33.88
C ASN A 423 3.11 -10.90 -34.58
N GLU A 424 3.79 -10.28 -35.55
CA GLU A 424 5.01 -10.79 -36.16
C GLU A 424 6.08 -11.17 -35.11
N TYR A 425 6.16 -10.43 -34.00
CA TYR A 425 7.17 -10.63 -32.94
C TYR A 425 6.64 -11.46 -31.76
N GLY A 426 6.17 -12.67 -32.05
CA GLY A 426 5.84 -13.67 -31.02
C GLY A 426 4.36 -14.04 -30.92
N GLY A 427 3.60 -13.82 -31.99
CA GLY A 427 2.17 -14.15 -32.04
C GLY A 427 1.34 -13.29 -31.08
N SER A 428 0.11 -13.72 -30.79
CA SER A 428 -0.81 -12.93 -29.97
C SER A 428 -0.31 -12.74 -28.54
N SER A 429 0.43 -13.71 -28.00
CA SER A 429 1.07 -13.56 -26.68
C SER A 429 2.26 -12.59 -26.71
N GLY A 430 3.02 -12.56 -27.81
CA GLY A 430 4.16 -11.68 -27.99
C GLY A 430 3.76 -10.22 -28.23
N SER A 431 2.68 -9.98 -28.98
CA SER A 431 2.19 -8.64 -29.31
C SER A 431 1.45 -7.93 -28.19
N ALA A 432 0.79 -8.67 -27.30
CA ALA A 432 0.02 -8.07 -26.21
C ALA A 432 0.87 -7.08 -25.39
N THR A 433 0.42 -5.83 -25.25
CA THR A 433 1.00 -4.90 -24.28
C THR A 433 0.87 -5.50 -22.87
N VAL A 434 -0.29 -6.04 -22.54
CA VAL A 434 -0.50 -6.78 -21.29
C VAL A 434 -1.07 -8.18 -21.54
N LEU A 435 -0.44 -9.21 -20.96
CA LEU A 435 -0.93 -10.60 -20.94
C LEU A 435 -1.25 -11.01 -19.51
N ILE A 436 -2.51 -11.37 -19.24
CA ILE A 436 -2.97 -11.87 -17.95
C ILE A 436 -3.31 -13.36 -18.06
N ALA A 437 -2.40 -14.22 -17.60
CA ALA A 437 -2.63 -15.65 -17.51
C ALA A 437 -3.11 -16.12 -16.14
N ALA A 438 -2.94 -15.29 -15.10
CA ALA A 438 -3.40 -15.57 -13.74
C ALA A 438 -4.93 -15.49 -13.59
N ASN A 439 -5.46 -16.29 -12.67
CA ASN A 439 -6.84 -16.19 -12.22
C ASN A 439 -7.00 -15.06 -11.19
N ASP A 440 -8.23 -14.63 -10.98
CA ASP A 440 -8.59 -13.69 -9.90
C ASP A 440 -7.83 -12.35 -10.00
N VAL A 441 -7.76 -11.81 -11.23
CA VAL A 441 -7.10 -10.53 -11.49
C VAL A 441 -8.16 -9.46 -11.75
N THR A 442 -8.03 -8.33 -11.07
CA THR A 442 -8.85 -7.14 -11.30
C THR A 442 -7.97 -5.99 -11.78
N ALA A 443 -8.45 -5.20 -12.73
CA ALA A 443 -7.82 -3.94 -13.12
C ALA A 443 -8.85 -2.80 -13.10
N ARG A 444 -8.47 -1.68 -12.46
CA ARG A 444 -9.34 -0.54 -12.18
C ARG A 444 -8.70 0.79 -12.53
N ASN A 445 -9.45 1.63 -13.23
CA ASN A 445 -9.07 3.04 -13.46
C ASN A 445 -7.72 3.23 -14.19
N LEU A 446 -7.46 2.45 -15.24
CA LEU A 446 -6.27 2.60 -16.10
C LEU A 446 -6.55 2.28 -17.58
N THR A 447 -5.59 2.64 -18.44
CA THR A 447 -5.65 2.45 -19.89
C THR A 447 -4.55 1.51 -20.36
N PHE A 448 -4.89 0.56 -21.23
CA PHE A 448 -3.98 -0.32 -21.95
C PHE A 448 -3.96 0.05 -23.43
N VAL A 449 -2.77 0.24 -23.99
CA VAL A 449 -2.60 0.68 -25.37
C VAL A 449 -1.62 -0.23 -26.10
N ASN A 450 -1.95 -0.62 -27.32
CA ASN A 450 -0.95 -0.97 -28.31
C ASN A 450 -0.93 0.15 -29.36
N ASP A 451 0.17 0.90 -29.45
CA ASP A 451 0.33 2.06 -30.33
C ASP A 451 1.15 1.75 -31.59
N PHE A 452 1.14 0.49 -32.03
CA PHE A 452 1.74 0.07 -33.29
C PHE A 452 1.17 0.87 -34.48
N ASP A 453 2.06 1.51 -35.24
CA ASP A 453 1.72 2.26 -36.44
C ASP A 453 1.81 1.36 -37.67
N GLU A 454 0.66 0.84 -38.10
CA GLU A 454 0.52 0.00 -39.31
C GLU A 454 1.05 0.72 -40.57
N ALA A 455 0.85 2.04 -40.68
CA ALA A 455 1.25 2.79 -41.87
C ALA A 455 2.77 3.01 -41.95
N ALA A 456 3.49 2.89 -40.84
CA ALA A 456 4.93 3.04 -40.77
C ALA A 456 5.70 1.75 -41.10
N HIS A 457 5.01 0.61 -41.31
CA HIS A 457 5.63 -0.69 -41.47
C HIS A 457 5.00 -1.49 -42.62
N GLU A 458 5.79 -2.34 -43.28
CA GLU A 458 5.31 -3.30 -44.28
C GLU A 458 5.41 -4.71 -43.70
N LEU A 459 4.39 -5.15 -42.94
CA LEU A 459 4.36 -6.48 -42.30
C LEU A 459 3.21 -7.32 -42.84
N ASN A 460 3.41 -8.64 -42.89
CA ASN A 460 2.32 -9.56 -43.23
C ASN A 460 1.38 -9.83 -42.02
N SER A 461 1.86 -9.58 -40.80
CA SER A 461 1.15 -9.85 -39.53
C SER A 461 1.08 -8.60 -38.64
N GLU A 462 0.22 -7.65 -39.02
CA GLU A 462 0.10 -6.32 -38.39
C GLU A 462 -0.74 -6.30 -37.09
N GLN A 463 -1.31 -7.43 -36.68
CA GLN A 463 -2.18 -7.48 -35.50
C GLN A 463 -1.44 -7.03 -34.24
N ALA A 464 -2.07 -6.22 -33.39
CA ALA A 464 -1.36 -5.55 -32.30
C ALA A 464 -2.25 -5.44 -31.05
N LEU A 465 -2.12 -6.41 -30.15
CA LEU A 465 -3.01 -6.52 -28.98
C LEU A 465 -2.64 -5.49 -27.91
N ALA A 466 -3.63 -4.75 -27.41
CA ALA A 466 -3.49 -4.00 -26.16
C ALA A 466 -3.57 -4.95 -24.94
N MET A 467 -4.42 -5.97 -25.02
CA MET A 467 -4.67 -6.91 -23.93
C MET A 467 -4.90 -8.33 -24.45
N LYS A 468 -4.30 -9.29 -23.76
CA LYS A 468 -4.65 -10.71 -23.86
C LYS A 468 -4.93 -11.28 -22.47
N THR A 469 -6.02 -12.04 -22.33
CA THR A 469 -6.29 -12.81 -21.11
C THR A 469 -6.43 -14.29 -21.41
N THR A 470 -5.93 -15.14 -20.51
CA THR A 470 -6.24 -16.58 -20.49
C THR A 470 -6.75 -17.05 -19.14
N GLY A 471 -6.52 -16.31 -18.05
CA GLY A 471 -6.99 -16.67 -16.72
C GLY A 471 -8.52 -16.60 -16.57
N ASP A 472 -9.04 -17.20 -15.51
CA ASP A 472 -10.45 -17.16 -15.12
C ASP A 472 -10.70 -16.11 -14.02
N ARG A 473 -11.95 -15.66 -13.91
CA ARG A 473 -12.40 -14.64 -12.94
C ARG A 473 -11.64 -13.31 -13.06
N ILE A 474 -11.52 -12.81 -14.28
CA ILE A 474 -10.85 -11.53 -14.56
C ILE A 474 -11.89 -10.40 -14.60
N VAL A 475 -11.60 -9.28 -13.93
CA VAL A 475 -12.45 -8.09 -13.90
C VAL A 475 -11.70 -6.87 -14.43
N PHE A 476 -12.33 -6.13 -15.33
CA PHE A 476 -11.90 -4.82 -15.77
C PHE A 476 -13.01 -3.81 -15.49
N GLU A 477 -12.71 -2.79 -14.68
CA GLU A 477 -13.69 -1.81 -14.24
C GLU A 477 -13.16 -0.39 -14.45
N ASN A 478 -13.91 0.45 -15.18
CA ASN A 478 -13.46 1.79 -15.53
C ASN A 478 -12.07 1.76 -16.21
N THR A 479 -11.93 0.94 -17.25
CA THR A 479 -10.67 0.79 -18.00
C THR A 479 -10.82 1.25 -19.45
N ALA A 480 -9.71 1.40 -20.16
CA ALA A 480 -9.70 1.60 -21.60
C ALA A 480 -8.73 0.65 -22.31
N PHE A 481 -9.14 0.11 -23.47
CA PHE A 481 -8.32 -0.72 -24.35
C PHE A 481 -8.24 -0.07 -25.71
N LYS A 482 -7.03 0.17 -26.20
CA LYS A 482 -6.80 0.95 -27.42
C LYS A 482 -5.75 0.30 -28.31
N ALA A 483 -6.17 -0.08 -29.51
CA ALA A 483 -5.30 -0.47 -30.62
C ALA A 483 -6.12 -0.40 -31.92
N ASN A 484 -5.64 -1.01 -33.00
CA ASN A 484 -6.36 -1.19 -34.26
C ASN A 484 -6.84 -2.65 -34.37
N GLN A 485 -6.13 -3.48 -35.13
CA GLN A 485 -6.47 -4.88 -35.32
C GLN A 485 -6.13 -5.70 -34.07
N ASP A 486 -7.08 -6.55 -33.65
CA ASP A 486 -6.96 -7.48 -32.52
C ASP A 486 -6.77 -6.79 -31.15
N THR A 487 -7.35 -5.62 -30.87
CA THR A 487 -7.14 -4.87 -29.60
C THR A 487 -7.24 -5.71 -28.33
N LEU A 488 -8.30 -6.51 -28.18
CA LEU A 488 -8.63 -7.24 -26.95
C LEU A 488 -8.92 -8.72 -27.25
N MET A 489 -7.99 -9.58 -26.80
CA MET A 489 -8.17 -11.02 -26.85
C MET A 489 -8.59 -11.57 -25.49
N THR A 490 -9.82 -12.07 -25.37
CA THR A 490 -10.27 -12.82 -24.19
C THR A 490 -10.33 -14.32 -24.51
N ASP A 491 -9.29 -15.03 -24.07
CA ASP A 491 -9.09 -16.45 -24.38
C ASP A 491 -9.13 -17.32 -23.11
N SER A 492 -8.96 -18.63 -23.28
CA SER A 492 -8.79 -19.58 -22.19
C SER A 492 -7.52 -20.41 -22.39
N PRO A 493 -6.95 -21.03 -21.35
CA PRO A 493 -5.64 -21.66 -21.46
C PRO A 493 -5.69 -22.95 -22.31
N GLN A 494 -6.88 -23.49 -22.53
CA GLN A 494 -7.15 -24.71 -23.28
C GLN A 494 -8.55 -24.64 -23.88
N LEU A 495 -8.76 -25.29 -25.03
CA LEU A 495 -10.00 -25.23 -25.80
C LEU A 495 -11.27 -25.53 -24.98
N THR A 496 -11.23 -26.53 -24.10
CA THR A 496 -12.39 -26.97 -23.30
C THR A 496 -12.48 -26.30 -21.93
N ARG A 497 -11.53 -25.42 -21.58
CA ARG A 497 -11.56 -24.66 -20.33
C ARG A 497 -12.37 -23.38 -20.50
N ILE A 498 -13.28 -23.15 -19.56
CA ILE A 498 -14.05 -21.91 -19.46
C ILE A 498 -13.24 -20.93 -18.61
N SER A 499 -12.84 -19.82 -19.24
CA SER A 499 -12.33 -18.63 -18.56
C SER A 499 -13.40 -17.54 -18.65
N ARG A 500 -13.65 -16.84 -17.55
CA ARG A 500 -14.66 -15.78 -17.48
C ARG A 500 -14.03 -14.42 -17.29
N VAL A 501 -14.47 -13.45 -18.09
CA VAL A 501 -13.99 -12.07 -18.07
C VAL A 501 -15.18 -11.12 -17.97
N TYR A 502 -15.14 -10.20 -17.01
CA TYR A 502 -16.15 -9.16 -16.86
C TYR A 502 -15.53 -7.78 -17.08
N ILE A 503 -16.02 -7.07 -18.09
CA ILE A 503 -15.59 -5.71 -18.45
C ILE A 503 -16.78 -4.80 -18.23
N ARG A 504 -16.63 -3.80 -17.36
CA ARG A 504 -17.71 -2.85 -17.03
C ARG A 504 -17.27 -1.41 -17.04
N ASP A 505 -18.19 -0.53 -17.41
CA ASP A 505 -18.02 0.92 -17.33
C ASP A 505 -16.75 1.41 -18.07
N SER A 506 -16.39 0.72 -19.15
CA SER A 506 -15.09 0.80 -19.82
C SER A 506 -15.19 1.30 -21.27
N TYR A 507 -14.02 1.50 -21.89
CA TYR A 507 -13.87 1.94 -23.27
C TYR A 507 -13.03 0.94 -24.06
N ILE A 508 -13.48 0.54 -25.25
CA ILE A 508 -12.73 -0.36 -26.14
C ILE A 508 -12.72 0.26 -27.54
N GLU A 509 -11.56 0.41 -28.16
CA GLU A 509 -11.45 0.86 -29.56
C GLU A 509 -10.58 -0.06 -30.42
N GLY A 510 -10.92 -0.14 -31.70
CA GLY A 510 -10.20 -0.89 -32.72
C GLY A 510 -10.97 -0.99 -34.02
N ASP A 511 -10.46 -1.76 -34.97
CA ASP A 511 -11.03 -1.89 -36.31
C ASP A 511 -11.34 -3.35 -36.72
N VAL A 512 -10.35 -4.18 -36.98
CA VAL A 512 -10.50 -5.57 -37.43
C VAL A 512 -10.41 -6.49 -36.22
N ASP A 513 -11.43 -7.33 -36.02
CA ASP A 513 -11.49 -8.39 -35.00
C ASP A 513 -11.11 -7.92 -33.58
N PHE A 514 -11.38 -6.67 -33.25
CA PHE A 514 -10.75 -6.02 -32.10
C PHE A 514 -11.29 -6.49 -30.73
N ILE A 515 -12.34 -7.32 -30.71
CA ILE A 515 -12.80 -8.09 -29.55
C ILE A 515 -12.91 -9.57 -29.96
N TYR A 516 -11.97 -10.41 -29.57
CA TYR A 516 -11.90 -11.78 -30.08
C TYR A 516 -11.40 -12.81 -29.07
N GLY A 517 -11.60 -14.10 -29.38
CA GLY A 517 -11.21 -15.22 -28.53
C GLY A 517 -12.37 -16.13 -28.11
N ARG A 518 -12.09 -17.06 -27.17
CA ARG A 518 -13.02 -18.14 -26.77
C ARG A 518 -13.62 -18.00 -25.37
N ALA A 519 -13.16 -17.03 -24.57
CA ALA A 519 -13.61 -16.88 -23.19
C ALA A 519 -15.10 -16.50 -23.10
N THR A 520 -15.71 -16.83 -21.97
CA THR A 520 -17.01 -16.26 -21.60
C THR A 520 -16.80 -14.82 -21.17
N THR A 521 -17.16 -13.86 -22.02
CA THR A 521 -16.86 -12.44 -21.82
C THR A 521 -18.13 -11.63 -21.75
N VAL A 522 -18.29 -10.86 -20.68
CA VAL A 522 -19.38 -9.89 -20.54
C VAL A 522 -18.81 -8.48 -20.63
N ILE A 523 -19.28 -7.70 -21.59
CA ILE A 523 -19.01 -6.26 -21.72
C ILE A 523 -20.30 -5.52 -21.38
N ASP A 524 -20.29 -4.77 -20.29
CA ASP A 524 -21.48 -4.14 -19.71
C ASP A 524 -21.26 -2.63 -19.51
N ARG A 525 -22.29 -1.82 -19.79
CA ARG A 525 -22.25 -0.35 -19.64
C ARG A 525 -20.99 0.31 -20.22
N SER A 526 -20.53 -0.16 -21.37
CA SER A 526 -19.27 0.26 -21.96
C SER A 526 -19.47 0.96 -23.30
N VAL A 527 -18.46 1.73 -23.71
CA VAL A 527 -18.41 2.35 -25.04
C VAL A 527 -17.45 1.55 -25.91
N ILE A 528 -17.95 1.10 -27.06
CA ILE A 528 -17.19 0.37 -28.07
C ILE A 528 -17.03 1.30 -29.27
N LYS A 529 -15.80 1.71 -29.60
CA LYS A 529 -15.51 2.60 -30.72
C LYS A 529 -14.90 1.81 -31.87
N ALA A 530 -15.70 1.59 -32.92
CA ALA A 530 -15.26 1.01 -34.17
C ALA A 530 -14.60 2.09 -35.04
N LEU A 531 -13.29 2.00 -35.24
CA LEU A 531 -12.48 2.98 -35.95
C LEU A 531 -12.61 2.82 -37.47
N SER A 532 -12.72 3.92 -38.21
CA SER A 532 -12.64 3.87 -39.67
C SER A 532 -11.21 3.63 -40.14
N ARG A 533 -11.07 2.73 -41.11
CA ARG A 533 -9.83 2.47 -41.87
C ARG A 533 -9.79 3.24 -43.20
N GLY A 534 -10.64 4.26 -43.36
CA GLY A 534 -10.80 5.02 -44.60
C GLY A 534 -11.52 4.27 -45.73
N SER A 535 -12.13 3.12 -45.45
CA SER A 535 -12.85 2.33 -46.46
C SER A 535 -14.31 2.77 -46.60
N ALA A 536 -14.82 2.82 -47.84
CA ALA A 536 -16.24 3.08 -48.09
C ALA A 536 -17.12 1.83 -47.89
N THR A 537 -16.55 0.63 -47.97
CA THR A 537 -17.32 -0.63 -48.05
C THR A 537 -17.13 -1.53 -46.85
N ASN A 538 -15.92 -1.60 -46.28
CA ASN A 538 -15.64 -2.43 -45.11
C ASN A 538 -14.47 -1.85 -44.30
N ASN A 539 -14.75 -1.45 -43.07
CA ASN A 539 -13.78 -0.91 -42.11
C ASN A 539 -13.43 -1.91 -41.01
N GLY A 540 -14.08 -3.08 -40.92
CA GLY A 540 -13.71 -4.10 -39.95
C GLY A 540 -14.88 -4.86 -39.31
N TYR A 541 -14.56 -5.48 -38.18
CA TYR A 541 -15.40 -6.45 -37.47
C TYR A 541 -15.27 -6.22 -35.98
N ILE A 542 -16.38 -5.99 -35.28
CA ILE A 542 -16.32 -5.75 -33.83
C ILE A 542 -15.89 -7.03 -33.11
N THR A 543 -16.43 -8.17 -33.50
CA THR A 543 -16.15 -9.44 -32.83
C THR A 543 -15.62 -10.53 -33.76
N ALA A 544 -14.70 -11.35 -33.24
CA ALA A 544 -14.29 -12.61 -33.85
C ALA A 544 -14.28 -13.72 -32.79
N ALA A 545 -15.48 -14.24 -32.48
CA ALA A 545 -15.65 -15.21 -31.40
C ALA A 545 -15.30 -16.63 -31.86
N SER A 546 -14.61 -17.36 -30.97
CA SER A 546 -14.17 -18.74 -31.19
C SER A 546 -14.57 -19.67 -30.03
N THR A 547 -15.70 -19.38 -29.39
CA THR A 547 -16.24 -20.13 -28.25
C THR A 547 -16.28 -21.62 -28.54
N TRP A 548 -15.80 -22.45 -27.61
CA TRP A 548 -15.93 -23.90 -27.73
C TRP A 548 -17.39 -24.33 -27.74
N LYS A 549 -17.79 -25.27 -28.61
CA LYS A 549 -19.19 -25.74 -28.70
C LYS A 549 -19.79 -26.21 -27.37
N GLY A 550 -18.96 -26.75 -26.47
CA GLY A 550 -19.39 -27.21 -25.15
C GLY A 550 -19.52 -26.10 -24.11
N ASN A 551 -19.06 -24.89 -24.41
CA ASN A 551 -19.26 -23.72 -23.56
C ASN A 551 -20.57 -23.03 -23.96
N PRO A 552 -21.60 -23.00 -23.09
CA PRO A 552 -22.88 -22.38 -23.41
C PRO A 552 -22.76 -20.87 -23.67
N TYR A 553 -21.78 -20.18 -23.07
CA TYR A 553 -21.67 -18.73 -23.07
C TYR A 553 -20.34 -18.25 -23.67
N GLY A 554 -20.42 -17.50 -24.77
CA GLY A 554 -19.31 -16.77 -25.38
C GLY A 554 -19.36 -15.30 -24.97
N PHE A 555 -19.57 -14.41 -25.94
CA PHE A 555 -19.60 -12.97 -25.70
C PHE A 555 -21.02 -12.45 -25.46
N LEU A 556 -21.19 -11.66 -24.40
CA LEU A 556 -22.36 -10.85 -24.12
C LEU A 556 -21.94 -9.38 -24.08
N ILE A 557 -22.39 -8.60 -25.06
CA ILE A 557 -22.24 -7.15 -25.08
C ILE A 557 -23.60 -6.58 -24.68
N THR A 558 -23.70 -6.01 -23.49
CA THR A 558 -24.98 -5.62 -22.88
C THR A 558 -24.97 -4.18 -22.36
N ASN A 559 -26.12 -3.50 -22.39
CA ASN A 559 -26.30 -2.13 -21.88
C ASN A 559 -25.23 -1.14 -22.37
N SER A 560 -24.69 -1.37 -23.57
CA SER A 560 -23.50 -0.68 -24.07
C SER A 560 -23.85 0.21 -25.25
N ARG A 561 -22.85 0.96 -25.72
CA ARG A 561 -22.99 1.82 -26.90
C ARG A 561 -21.87 1.57 -27.87
N VAL A 562 -22.21 1.16 -29.09
CA VAL A 562 -21.27 1.14 -30.20
C VAL A 562 -21.26 2.54 -30.84
N THR A 563 -20.06 3.05 -31.14
CA THR A 563 -19.84 4.32 -31.83
C THR A 563 -18.87 4.10 -32.98
N SER A 564 -18.97 4.92 -34.02
CA SER A 564 -18.04 4.84 -35.16
C SER A 564 -18.03 6.15 -35.92
N ASP A 565 -16.90 6.46 -36.54
CA ASP A 565 -16.72 7.51 -37.55
C ASP A 565 -16.70 6.94 -38.98
N ALA A 566 -16.84 5.62 -39.14
CA ALA A 566 -16.89 4.99 -40.45
C ALA A 566 -18.19 5.35 -41.21
N PRO A 567 -18.17 5.33 -42.55
CA PRO A 567 -19.37 5.50 -43.37
C PRO A 567 -20.49 4.54 -42.97
N ALA A 568 -21.74 4.92 -43.23
CA ALA A 568 -22.89 4.04 -42.99
C ALA A 568 -22.73 2.70 -43.73
N GLN A 569 -23.20 1.61 -43.13
CA GLN A 569 -23.19 0.26 -43.74
C GLN A 569 -21.79 -0.25 -44.13
N SER A 570 -20.76 0.11 -43.38
CA SER A 570 -19.36 -0.24 -43.67
C SER A 570 -18.68 -1.07 -42.57
N PHE A 571 -19.38 -1.52 -41.54
CA PHE A 571 -18.81 -2.29 -40.43
C PHE A 571 -19.67 -3.52 -40.11
N HIS A 572 -19.03 -4.62 -39.70
CA HIS A 572 -19.70 -5.85 -39.25
C HIS A 572 -19.74 -5.95 -37.72
N LEU A 573 -20.80 -6.57 -37.17
CA LEU A 573 -20.85 -6.94 -35.76
C LEU A 573 -19.88 -8.09 -35.46
N GLY A 574 -19.65 -9.00 -36.40
CA GLY A 574 -18.60 -10.01 -36.25
C GLY A 574 -18.57 -11.11 -37.29
N ARG A 575 -17.68 -12.08 -37.05
CA ARG A 575 -17.43 -13.25 -37.90
C ARG A 575 -16.95 -14.47 -37.08
N PRO A 576 -17.15 -15.72 -37.54
CA PRO A 576 -16.84 -16.91 -36.75
C PRO A 576 -15.36 -17.29 -36.86
N TRP A 577 -14.57 -17.01 -35.82
CA TRP A 577 -13.16 -17.38 -35.85
C TRP A 577 -12.98 -18.84 -35.43
N HIS A 578 -12.39 -19.63 -36.33
CA HIS A 578 -11.98 -21.01 -36.07
C HIS A 578 -10.44 -21.07 -35.98
N PRO A 579 -9.83 -20.85 -34.79
CA PRO A 579 -8.39 -20.81 -34.62
C PRO A 579 -7.75 -22.12 -35.10
N GLY A 580 -6.77 -22.03 -35.99
CA GLY A 580 -6.14 -23.22 -36.59
C GLY A 580 -7.07 -24.08 -37.45
N GLY A 581 -8.25 -23.57 -37.82
CA GLY A 581 -9.27 -24.32 -38.54
C GLY A 581 -10.07 -25.29 -37.67
N GLU A 582 -10.05 -25.12 -36.34
CA GLU A 582 -10.79 -25.98 -35.39
C GLU A 582 -12.31 -25.92 -35.63
N PRO A 583 -12.95 -26.96 -36.19
CA PRO A 583 -14.36 -26.90 -36.57
C PRO A 583 -15.31 -26.81 -35.38
N ASP A 584 -14.91 -27.25 -34.19
CA ASP A 584 -15.77 -27.23 -33.00
C ASP A 584 -15.68 -25.90 -32.20
N ALA A 585 -14.94 -24.91 -32.71
CA ALA A 585 -14.92 -23.53 -32.22
C ALA A 585 -16.17 -22.75 -32.72
N ILE A 586 -17.35 -23.17 -32.27
CA ILE A 586 -18.63 -22.55 -32.64
C ILE A 586 -18.88 -21.28 -31.81
N GLY A 587 -18.37 -20.15 -32.32
CA GLY A 587 -18.47 -18.82 -31.70
C GLY A 587 -19.88 -18.43 -31.26
N GLN A 588 -20.00 -17.83 -30.08
CA GLN A 588 -21.26 -17.28 -29.57
C GLN A 588 -21.10 -15.80 -29.28
N VAL A 589 -21.98 -14.97 -29.84
CA VAL A 589 -22.03 -13.52 -29.60
C VAL A 589 -23.48 -13.10 -29.44
N LEU A 590 -23.76 -12.35 -28.37
CA LEU A 590 -25.03 -11.70 -28.15
C LEU A 590 -24.81 -10.20 -27.92
N PHE A 591 -25.36 -9.38 -28.81
CA PHE A 591 -25.55 -7.95 -28.55
C PHE A 591 -26.94 -7.76 -27.92
N ARG A 592 -26.97 -7.23 -26.70
CA ARG A 592 -28.16 -7.09 -25.88
C ARG A 592 -28.34 -5.65 -25.42
N ASP A 593 -29.55 -5.11 -25.51
CA ASP A 593 -29.89 -3.79 -24.94
C ASP A 593 -28.83 -2.70 -25.28
N THR A 594 -28.28 -2.76 -26.51
CA THR A 594 -27.08 -2.03 -26.93
C THR A 594 -27.38 -1.16 -28.14
N GLU A 595 -26.89 0.08 -28.11
CA GLU A 595 -27.06 1.02 -29.22
C GLU A 595 -26.04 0.75 -30.35
N LEU A 596 -26.51 0.71 -31.60
CA LEU A 596 -25.72 0.46 -32.80
C LEU A 596 -25.75 1.69 -33.75
N PRO A 597 -24.58 2.17 -34.22
CA PRO A 597 -24.48 3.32 -35.11
C PRO A 597 -24.79 2.95 -36.57
N ALA A 598 -25.04 3.96 -37.42
CA ALA A 598 -25.38 3.75 -38.83
C ALA A 598 -24.28 3.01 -39.63
N ALA A 599 -23.05 3.00 -39.11
CA ALA A 599 -21.91 2.26 -39.66
C ALA A 599 -22.16 0.74 -39.75
N ILE A 600 -23.00 0.17 -38.89
CA ILE A 600 -23.26 -1.28 -38.90
C ILE A 600 -24.07 -1.69 -40.13
N LYS A 601 -23.58 -2.69 -40.85
CA LYS A 601 -24.23 -3.27 -42.03
C LYS A 601 -25.58 -3.91 -41.70
N SER A 602 -26.46 -3.89 -42.70
CA SER A 602 -27.76 -4.59 -42.70
C SER A 602 -27.61 -6.12 -42.68
N SER A 603 -26.50 -6.63 -43.23
CA SER A 603 -25.99 -8.00 -43.04
C SER A 603 -24.73 -7.93 -42.18
N PRO A 604 -24.88 -7.86 -40.83
CA PRO A 604 -23.80 -7.51 -39.93
C PRO A 604 -22.85 -8.66 -39.62
N TRP A 605 -23.20 -9.89 -39.98
CA TRP A 605 -22.37 -11.09 -39.79
C TRP A 605 -21.78 -11.53 -41.12
N THR A 606 -20.55 -12.03 -41.12
CA THR A 606 -19.91 -12.55 -42.34
C THR A 606 -19.08 -13.79 -42.08
N ASP A 607 -18.82 -14.53 -43.14
CA ASP A 607 -18.04 -15.77 -43.10
C ASP A 607 -16.56 -15.46 -42.83
N MET A 608 -15.84 -16.45 -42.30
CA MET A 608 -14.40 -16.33 -42.07
C MET A 608 -13.70 -17.63 -42.43
N SER A 609 -12.66 -17.55 -43.26
CA SER A 609 -11.78 -18.68 -43.59
C SER A 609 -12.53 -19.95 -44.06
N GLY A 610 -13.65 -19.79 -44.77
CA GLY A 610 -14.48 -20.89 -45.27
C GLY A 610 -15.56 -21.38 -44.30
N PHE A 611 -15.65 -20.84 -43.09
CA PHE A 611 -16.69 -21.17 -42.11
C PHE A 611 -17.87 -20.19 -42.21
N PRO A 612 -19.10 -20.70 -42.46
CA PRO A 612 -20.29 -19.85 -42.57
C PRO A 612 -20.69 -19.23 -41.23
N TRP A 613 -21.01 -17.94 -41.21
CA TRP A 613 -21.52 -17.28 -39.98
C TRP A 613 -22.83 -17.90 -39.48
N ARG A 614 -23.61 -18.49 -40.39
CA ARG A 614 -24.90 -19.13 -40.09
C ARG A 614 -24.76 -20.42 -39.28
N GLU A 615 -23.56 -20.98 -39.18
CA GLU A 615 -23.25 -22.13 -38.33
C GLU A 615 -22.80 -21.70 -36.92
N ALA A 616 -22.55 -20.40 -36.70
CA ALA A 616 -22.24 -19.83 -35.40
C ALA A 616 -23.49 -19.41 -34.61
N ARG A 617 -23.30 -19.12 -33.32
CA ARG A 617 -24.37 -18.73 -32.38
C ARG A 617 -24.41 -17.21 -32.21
N PHE A 618 -24.71 -16.50 -33.28
CA PHE A 618 -24.79 -15.04 -33.30
C PHE A 618 -26.23 -14.55 -33.24
N ALA A 619 -26.51 -13.63 -32.30
CA ALA A 619 -27.84 -13.07 -32.14
C ALA A 619 -27.81 -11.64 -31.59
N GLU A 620 -28.93 -10.95 -31.76
CA GLU A 620 -29.22 -9.65 -31.14
C GLU A 620 -30.47 -9.75 -30.27
N TYR A 621 -30.51 -8.98 -29.18
CA TYR A 621 -31.70 -8.85 -28.33
C TYR A 621 -31.89 -7.39 -27.95
N ARG A 622 -32.98 -6.77 -28.43
CA ARG A 622 -33.30 -5.36 -28.12
C ARG A 622 -32.16 -4.38 -28.41
N THR A 623 -31.38 -4.65 -29.47
CA THR A 623 -30.48 -3.62 -30.01
C THR A 623 -31.30 -2.48 -30.60
N TYR A 624 -30.77 -1.27 -30.57
CA TYR A 624 -31.47 -0.07 -31.05
C TYR A 624 -30.50 0.92 -31.70
N GLY A 625 -31.03 1.98 -32.31
CA GLY A 625 -30.24 2.97 -33.04
C GLY A 625 -30.21 2.73 -34.55
N PRO A 626 -29.56 3.63 -35.31
CA PRO A 626 -29.62 3.63 -36.78
C PRO A 626 -29.00 2.40 -37.44
N GLY A 627 -28.13 1.66 -36.74
CA GLY A 627 -27.54 0.41 -37.21
C GLY A 627 -28.28 -0.85 -36.82
N ALA A 628 -29.46 -0.76 -36.19
CA ALA A 628 -30.18 -1.89 -35.59
C ALA A 628 -31.43 -2.35 -36.37
N ALA A 629 -31.56 -1.98 -37.64
CA ALA A 629 -32.68 -2.44 -38.47
C ALA A 629 -32.68 -3.97 -38.58
N VAL A 630 -33.82 -4.61 -38.28
CA VAL A 630 -33.99 -6.07 -38.35
C VAL A 630 -34.06 -6.52 -39.81
N THR A 631 -33.26 -7.52 -40.17
CA THR A 631 -33.20 -8.11 -41.51
C THR A 631 -33.11 -9.64 -41.43
N PRO A 632 -33.30 -10.38 -42.54
CA PRO A 632 -33.15 -11.84 -42.56
C PRO A 632 -31.76 -12.36 -42.16
N ASP A 633 -30.74 -11.49 -42.21
CA ASP A 633 -29.35 -11.81 -41.82
C ASP A 633 -29.04 -11.37 -40.38
N ARG A 634 -30.06 -11.08 -39.56
CA ARG A 634 -29.91 -10.61 -38.18
C ARG A 634 -30.75 -11.43 -37.20
N PRO A 635 -30.25 -12.59 -36.76
CA PRO A 635 -30.98 -13.45 -35.83
C PRO A 635 -31.36 -12.67 -34.56
N GLN A 636 -32.66 -12.63 -34.26
CA GLN A 636 -33.19 -12.03 -33.04
C GLN A 636 -33.38 -13.12 -32.00
N LEU A 637 -32.81 -12.92 -30.81
CA LEU A 637 -32.99 -13.84 -29.70
C LEU A 637 -34.42 -13.70 -29.15
N PRO A 638 -35.21 -14.79 -29.03
CA PRO A 638 -36.54 -14.73 -28.42
C PRO A 638 -36.50 -14.31 -26.93
N ASP A 639 -37.57 -13.70 -26.42
CA ASP A 639 -37.66 -13.26 -25.02
C ASP A 639 -37.43 -14.39 -24.00
N ALA A 640 -37.93 -15.60 -24.29
CA ALA A 640 -37.77 -16.76 -23.42
C ALA A 640 -36.29 -17.18 -23.31
N ASP A 641 -35.55 -17.13 -24.41
CA ASP A 641 -34.12 -17.46 -24.44
C ASP A 641 -33.31 -16.33 -23.81
N ALA A 642 -33.69 -15.07 -24.03
CA ALA A 642 -33.04 -13.92 -23.41
C ALA A 642 -33.09 -13.95 -21.86
N ALA A 643 -34.04 -14.67 -21.26
CA ALA A 643 -34.12 -14.81 -19.80
C ALA A 643 -32.91 -15.55 -19.19
N VAL A 644 -32.24 -16.43 -19.94
CA VAL A 644 -31.05 -17.18 -19.51
C VAL A 644 -29.74 -16.58 -20.02
N HIS A 645 -29.80 -15.43 -20.70
CA HIS A 645 -28.64 -14.67 -21.15
C HIS A 645 -28.51 -13.32 -20.40
N GLN A 646 -28.41 -13.39 -19.07
CA GLN A 646 -28.09 -12.26 -18.21
C GLN A 646 -26.61 -12.28 -17.80
N VAL A 647 -26.09 -11.14 -17.32
CA VAL A 647 -24.71 -11.02 -16.77
C VAL A 647 -24.41 -12.12 -15.76
N SER A 648 -25.35 -12.42 -14.86
CA SER A 648 -25.17 -13.48 -13.85
C SER A 648 -25.05 -14.87 -14.46
N ASN A 649 -25.80 -15.20 -15.52
CA ASN A 649 -25.73 -16.52 -16.16
C ASN A 649 -24.34 -16.80 -16.74
N TYR A 650 -23.72 -15.78 -17.35
CA TYR A 650 -22.39 -15.87 -17.95
C TYR A 650 -21.30 -16.02 -16.88
N LEU A 651 -21.42 -15.32 -15.74
CA LEU A 651 -20.32 -15.19 -14.79
C LEU A 651 -20.39 -16.17 -13.61
N THR A 652 -21.59 -16.56 -13.15
CA THR A 652 -21.75 -17.37 -11.92
C THR A 652 -20.95 -18.67 -11.96
N GLY A 653 -20.92 -19.35 -13.11
CA GLY A 653 -20.26 -20.64 -13.24
C GLY A 653 -20.73 -21.66 -12.19
N THR A 654 -19.88 -22.64 -11.88
CA THR A 654 -20.14 -23.62 -10.82
C THR A 654 -19.67 -23.17 -9.43
N ASP A 655 -18.88 -22.10 -9.37
CA ASP A 655 -18.26 -21.57 -8.14
C ASP A 655 -19.00 -20.36 -7.55
N GLY A 656 -20.10 -19.93 -8.15
CA GLY A 656 -20.92 -18.83 -7.64
C GLY A 656 -20.33 -17.44 -7.88
N TRP A 657 -19.33 -17.30 -8.76
CA TRP A 657 -18.62 -16.03 -8.97
C TRP A 657 -19.56 -14.90 -9.44
N ALA A 658 -19.68 -13.86 -8.64
CA ALA A 658 -20.66 -12.79 -8.86
C ALA A 658 -20.03 -11.38 -8.76
N PRO A 659 -19.11 -11.01 -9.67
CA PRO A 659 -18.41 -9.71 -9.64
C PRO A 659 -19.32 -8.50 -9.98
N HIS A 660 -20.58 -8.76 -10.32
CA HIS A 660 -21.57 -7.76 -10.71
C HIS A 660 -22.46 -7.29 -9.54
N ARG A 661 -22.34 -7.91 -8.36
CA ARG A 661 -23.19 -7.63 -7.19
C ARG A 661 -22.63 -6.53 -6.30
#